data_AF-A0A8B6FD26-F1
#
_entry.id   AF-A0A8B6FD26-F1
#
_cell.length_a   1.000
_cell.length_b   1.000
_cell.length_c   1.000
_cell.angle_alpha   90.00
_cell.angle_beta   90.00
_cell.angle_gamma   90.00
#
_symmetry.space_group_name_H-M   'P 1'
#
loop_
_entity.id
_entity.type
_entity.pdbx_description
1 polymer ?
#
loop_
_entity_poly.entity_id
_entity_poly.type
_entity_poly.pdbx_seq_one_letter_code
_entity_poly.pdbx_strand_id
1 'polypeptide(L)'
;MSCNTRWLRQKLPPFMMKKMYRRTYYDRDPYRSNYTRRSYDDSDIRPYSSYGNRYRTSTFNSLFYGYSRRPDYSYPWERDHELRTRREENRTESREVTRDERDEELREPEKDEEVNKKFHVNKVDLNIKSNTEDHHTDKYMCTKRKKDPDLVIRRGQSFKMTITFDRPYNNEQNEILFTFKTGKTPRPSNKTQAQIIMNENSSSRSKDKKEWFSKLVDKKENSIDVEVTPPCTCIIGEWRFTIQTESKIKDEGDKLILMYKHNEDVIILLNPWCPDDQVFMGTEQLLDEYILNESGAIWSGNYRQMGVKPWNFGQFRDGILDTCLHLIRKAYNNSVDPAMSDPVKLARAITKMVNAPDDNGVLVGNWSGDYSGGTPPMKWVGSVAILEEYAKNQGTPVQFGQCWVFSGLTTTVCRAIGLPARSVTNFASAHDTDGSTCIDKAFVRKGEDLEKVDIAGSSDSIWNFHVWNEAWISRPDLGKGYDGWQVIDATPQELSSGVYQCGPAPVTAIKKGEIGRPFDAPFIFAEVNADIVHWEILPNDSWVIIKTDSNDVGKNISTKKPDGKPYNGEASIWRGYGEKYRLDVTSEYKYPEGSLEERLAVQNADNEAKGGRDVFAAGDTMDISVEIEEKDGVLVGNDFEVELKLKNIKKKKALRTVKHLQVVVDSVKYTGDGRRNVIKKSFDDIRLDYGEGKIQLTNSDLLAFNTKLPTCCILINVIEVMIAGGMESMSNVPYYMSRGQTPYGKVELKDGIVFDGLTDAYDHIHMGVCAENTAKKYKISREEQDEYAIRSYKLSQQAAASGLFGKEITPVEITRKRGDPVVITEDEEYKKVNFDKFKTLRTVFQKDGTVTAANASTLNDGAAALVLMTASAAKRLNVTPLAKIIAFADAAIAPIDFPTAPAYAVPKVLKQAGLTKDEIDMWEINEAFSNVVLANVKELGLDMDKVNIHGGAVSIGHPIGMSGARITGHMVHNLLPGKFGMAAICNGGGGASAILIQRL
;
A
#
# COMPACT_ATOMS: atom_id res chain seq x y z
N MET A 1 -13.14 21.49 22.41
CA MET A 1 -14.17 20.42 22.45
C MET A 1 -14.20 19.82 21.06
N SER A 2 -13.94 18.51 20.95
CA SER A 2 -13.86 17.74 19.71
C SER A 2 -15.17 17.83 18.92
N CYS A 3 -15.10 18.20 17.64
CA CYS A 3 -16.24 18.24 16.73
C CYS A 3 -16.87 16.83 16.63
N ASN A 4 -18.12 16.71 17.07
CA ASN A 4 -18.77 15.44 17.35
C ASN A 4 -19.23 14.74 16.06
N THR A 5 -18.56 13.65 15.65
CA THR A 5 -19.11 12.61 14.74
C THR A 5 -20.24 11.78 15.39
N ARG A 6 -20.81 12.27 16.51
CA ARG A 6 -21.76 11.55 17.37
C ARG A 6 -23.14 11.39 16.72
N TRP A 7 -23.53 12.32 15.83
CA TRP A 7 -24.82 12.28 15.14
C TRP A 7 -24.94 11.09 14.16
N LEU A 8 -23.89 10.80 13.38
CA LEU A 8 -23.85 9.60 12.50
C LEU A 8 -23.97 8.28 13.28
N ARG A 9 -23.60 8.26 14.57
CA ARG A 9 -23.67 7.06 15.42
C ARG A 9 -25.09 6.73 15.90
N GLN A 10 -26.04 7.66 15.88
CA GLN A 10 -27.34 7.44 16.52
C GLN A 10 -28.42 6.85 15.58
N LYS A 11 -28.21 6.86 14.25
CA LYS A 11 -29.24 6.47 13.26
C LYS A 11 -28.83 5.33 12.31
N LEU A 12 -27.56 4.94 12.28
CA LEU A 12 -27.08 3.87 11.41
C LEU A 12 -27.24 2.50 12.08
N PRO A 13 -27.75 1.48 11.36
CA PRO A 13 -27.76 0.11 11.86
C PRO A 13 -26.35 -0.31 12.33
N PRO A 14 -26.21 -1.10 13.41
CA PRO A 14 -24.91 -1.48 13.98
C PRO A 14 -23.92 -2.09 12.98
N PHE A 15 -24.41 -2.69 11.88
CA PHE A 15 -23.58 -3.25 10.82
C PHE A 15 -22.91 -2.20 9.91
N MET A 16 -23.51 -1.01 9.73
CA MET A 16 -22.90 0.09 8.97
C MET A 16 -21.77 0.77 9.76
N MET A 17 -21.91 0.89 11.08
CA MET A 17 -20.89 1.55 11.92
C MET A 17 -19.55 0.81 11.98
N LYS A 18 -19.54 -0.53 11.84
CA LYS A 18 -18.30 -1.31 11.78
C LYS A 18 -17.44 -1.02 10.53
N LYS A 19 -18.00 -0.39 9.48
CA LYS A 19 -17.27 -0.03 8.25
C LYS A 19 -16.85 1.45 8.15
N MET A 20 -17.35 2.34 9.01
CA MET A 20 -17.21 3.80 8.83
C MET A 20 -15.99 4.47 9.49
N TYR A 21 -15.43 3.90 10.56
CA TYR A 21 -14.28 4.51 11.23
C TYR A 21 -12.97 4.09 10.58
N ARG A 22 -12.63 4.61 9.38
CA ARG A 22 -11.22 4.61 8.92
C ARG A 22 -10.84 5.56 7.79
N ARG A 23 -11.60 6.64 7.52
CA ARG A 23 -11.16 7.71 6.60
C ARG A 23 -11.84 9.04 6.93
N THR A 24 -11.20 9.84 7.78
CA THR A 24 -11.33 11.30 7.84
C THR A 24 -10.13 11.86 8.62
N TYR A 25 -9.26 12.55 7.86
CA TYR A 25 -8.19 13.49 8.20
C TYR A 25 -7.09 13.21 9.25
N TYR A 26 -5.88 13.63 8.85
CA TYR A 26 -4.72 13.94 9.68
C TYR A 26 -5.11 14.80 10.88
N ASP A 27 -4.79 14.33 12.08
CA ASP A 27 -4.53 15.21 13.21
C ASP A 27 -3.35 14.66 14.01
N ARG A 28 -2.36 15.52 14.26
CA ARG A 28 -1.17 15.21 15.06
C ARG A 28 -1.59 15.25 16.53
N ASP A 29 -1.42 14.15 17.25
CA ASP A 29 -1.66 14.06 18.69
C ASP A 29 -0.36 14.38 19.47
N PRO A 30 -0.33 15.40 20.35
CA PRO A 30 0.72 15.52 21.36
C PRO A 30 0.19 15.10 22.75
N TYR A 31 0.70 13.97 23.23
CA TYR A 31 1.02 13.62 24.63
C TYR A 31 0.10 14.07 25.81
N ARG A 32 -0.28 13.03 26.59
CA ARG A 32 -0.25 12.86 28.07
C ARG A 32 -1.58 12.77 28.87
N SER A 33 -1.77 11.53 29.38
CA SER A 33 -1.89 11.12 30.81
C SER A 33 -3.15 11.42 31.63
N ASN A 34 -3.88 10.37 32.05
CA ASN A 34 -3.91 9.81 33.43
C ASN A 34 -5.27 9.18 33.80
N TYR A 35 -5.18 7.93 34.29
CA TYR A 35 -5.94 7.27 35.36
C TYR A 35 -7.45 7.55 35.57
N THR A 36 -8.27 6.49 35.54
CA THR A 36 -8.84 5.86 36.76
C THR A 36 -9.70 4.61 36.48
N ARG A 37 -9.69 3.72 37.48
CA ARG A 37 -10.35 2.39 37.61
C ARG A 37 -11.88 2.44 37.78
N ARG A 38 -12.50 1.28 37.51
CA ARG A 38 -13.70 0.61 38.14
C ARG A 38 -14.78 0.30 37.10
N SER A 39 -15.56 -0.78 37.14
CA SER A 39 -15.59 -2.11 37.80
C SER A 39 -16.92 -2.74 37.34
N TYR A 40 -16.94 -4.06 37.10
CA TYR A 40 -18.06 -5.04 37.19
C TYR A 40 -19.51 -4.61 36.88
N ASP A 41 -20.23 -5.34 36.02
CA ASP A 41 -21.04 -6.49 36.49
C ASP A 41 -21.56 -7.37 35.33
N ASP A 42 -21.61 -8.67 35.60
CA ASP A 42 -22.25 -9.73 34.81
C ASP A 42 -23.74 -9.79 35.14
N SER A 43 -24.60 -10.15 34.17
CA SER A 43 -25.72 -11.10 34.40
C SER A 43 -26.54 -11.35 33.12
N ASP A 44 -26.35 -12.56 32.58
CA ASP A 44 -27.38 -13.58 32.40
C ASP A 44 -28.43 -13.60 31.27
N ILE A 45 -28.62 -14.86 30.80
CA ILE A 45 -29.77 -15.50 30.14
C ILE A 45 -29.73 -15.67 28.59
N ARG A 46 -29.19 -16.83 28.17
CA ARG A 46 -29.73 -17.70 27.08
C ARG A 46 -30.81 -18.64 27.70
N PRO A 47 -31.52 -19.57 27.00
CA PRO A 47 -31.37 -20.09 25.62
C PRO A 47 -32.68 -20.46 24.86
N TYR A 48 -32.58 -20.90 23.60
CA TYR A 48 -33.34 -22.05 23.08
C TYR A 48 -32.61 -22.70 21.87
N SER A 49 -32.61 -24.03 21.85
CA SER A 49 -31.82 -24.93 21.00
C SER A 49 -32.67 -25.72 20.00
N SER A 50 -32.01 -26.29 18.98
CA SER A 50 -32.19 -27.65 18.37
C SER A 50 -32.00 -27.55 16.84
N TYR A 51 -31.37 -28.43 16.05
CA TYR A 51 -30.86 -29.82 16.08
C TYR A 51 -29.55 -29.82 15.23
N GLY A 52 -28.52 -30.68 15.30
CA GLY A 52 -28.31 -31.99 15.91
C GLY A 52 -27.59 -32.93 14.91
N ASN A 53 -26.27 -33.13 15.06
CA ASN A 53 -25.47 -34.36 14.78
C ASN A 53 -23.96 -34.00 14.87
N ARG A 54 -23.23 -34.23 15.99
CA ARG A 54 -22.70 -35.48 16.58
C ARG A 54 -21.79 -36.25 15.60
N TYR A 55 -20.55 -36.68 15.86
CA TYR A 55 -19.76 -37.08 17.05
C TYR A 55 -18.25 -36.99 16.66
N ARG A 56 -17.19 -37.01 17.49
CA ARG A 56 -16.98 -37.41 18.89
C ARG A 56 -15.65 -36.80 19.39
N THR A 57 -15.71 -36.18 20.56
CA THR A 57 -14.61 -35.80 21.47
C THR A 57 -14.36 -36.90 22.50
N SER A 58 -13.17 -36.93 23.11
CA SER A 58 -12.94 -37.42 24.49
C SER A 58 -11.46 -37.12 24.88
N THR A 59 -11.15 -36.07 25.66
CA THR A 59 -11.10 -35.95 27.15
C THR A 59 -9.82 -36.56 27.79
N PHE A 60 -9.18 -36.08 28.87
CA PHE A 60 -9.62 -35.38 30.11
C PHE A 60 -8.42 -34.70 30.85
N ASN A 61 -8.77 -33.82 31.80
CA ASN A 61 -8.01 -32.87 32.66
C ASN A 61 -6.97 -33.40 33.70
N SER A 62 -6.09 -32.47 34.16
CA SER A 62 -5.92 -31.94 35.56
C SER A 62 -4.43 -31.70 35.92
N LEU A 63 -3.96 -30.45 36.13
CA LEU A 63 -3.94 -29.57 37.32
C LEU A 63 -3.10 -30.07 38.52
N PHE A 64 -1.93 -29.45 38.78
CA PHE A 64 -1.43 -29.05 40.13
C PHE A 64 -0.29 -28.01 40.03
N TYR A 65 -0.37 -26.99 40.90
CA TYR A 65 0.55 -25.92 41.37
C TYR A 65 2.05 -26.08 41.06
N GLY A 66 2.89 -25.06 40.83
CA GLY A 66 2.78 -23.60 40.90
C GLY A 66 4.21 -23.05 40.95
N TYR A 67 4.65 -22.33 39.91
CA TYR A 67 5.78 -21.40 39.93
C TYR A 67 5.52 -20.34 38.86
N SER A 68 5.55 -19.08 39.30
CA SER A 68 5.25 -17.86 38.53
C SER A 68 5.93 -17.85 37.15
N ARG A 69 5.13 -17.96 36.06
CA ARG A 69 5.58 -17.83 34.67
C ARG A 69 4.88 -16.63 34.01
N ARG A 70 5.73 -15.68 33.60
CA ARG A 70 5.66 -14.73 32.47
C ARG A 70 4.31 -14.04 32.18
N PRO A 71 4.18 -12.71 32.39
CA PRO A 71 3.11 -11.93 31.78
C PRO A 71 3.51 -11.47 30.37
N ASP A 72 2.68 -11.86 29.39
CA ASP A 72 2.52 -11.40 28.00
C ASP A 72 3.66 -11.56 26.97
N TYR A 73 3.25 -12.13 25.81
CA TYR A 73 3.98 -12.42 24.57
C TYR A 73 4.93 -13.60 24.63
N SER A 74 4.34 -14.78 24.71
CA SER A 74 4.91 -15.91 23.99
C SER A 74 4.33 -15.96 22.59
N TYR A 75 5.02 -16.70 21.73
CA TYR A 75 4.58 -17.11 20.42
C TYR A 75 4.96 -16.14 19.27
N PRO A 76 5.40 -16.70 18.13
CA PRO A 76 4.31 -17.25 17.38
C PRO A 76 4.03 -18.71 17.63
N TRP A 77 4.82 -19.72 17.30
CA TRP A 77 4.40 -21.08 17.72
C TRP A 77 5.42 -21.76 18.66
N GLU A 78 6.18 -20.85 19.34
CA GLU A 78 6.93 -20.69 20.63
C GLU A 78 8.40 -20.96 20.46
N ARG A 79 9.08 -20.26 19.54
CA ARG A 79 10.40 -20.65 19.01
C ARG A 79 10.30 -22.17 18.74
N ASP A 80 9.55 -22.51 17.69
CA ASP A 80 8.36 -23.35 17.77
C ASP A 80 8.24 -24.60 18.66
N HIS A 81 8.00 -24.31 19.95
CA HIS A 81 7.55 -25.06 21.16
C HIS A 81 8.62 -25.40 22.21
N GLU A 82 9.59 -24.50 22.32
CA GLU A 82 10.87 -24.45 23.07
C GLU A 82 12.09 -25.45 22.98
N LEU A 83 12.52 -25.87 21.83
CA LEU A 83 11.62 -25.93 20.75
C LEU A 83 10.83 -27.26 21.04
N ARG A 84 10.16 -27.95 20.09
CA ARG A 84 9.00 -28.80 20.44
C ARG A 84 9.13 -30.12 21.25
N THR A 85 10.29 -30.68 21.63
CA THR A 85 10.37 -31.90 22.50
C THR A 85 11.75 -32.06 23.20
N ARG A 86 11.90 -31.68 24.47
CA ARG A 86 13.05 -32.08 25.31
C ARG A 86 12.69 -33.39 26.05
N ARG A 87 13.12 -34.56 25.56
CA ARG A 87 13.08 -35.80 26.37
C ARG A 87 14.46 -36.46 26.39
N GLU A 88 14.91 -36.74 27.62
CA GLU A 88 16.02 -37.61 28.06
C GLU A 88 17.47 -37.11 27.91
N GLU A 89 17.84 -36.06 28.66
CA GLU A 89 19.23 -35.87 29.16
C GLU A 89 19.24 -35.47 30.66
N ASN A 90 18.27 -35.97 31.43
CA ASN A 90 18.28 -35.91 32.91
C ASN A 90 18.13 -37.31 33.54
N ARG A 91 18.20 -38.39 32.75
CA ARG A 91 18.12 -39.78 33.21
C ARG A 91 19.00 -40.67 32.35
N THR A 92 20.33 -40.53 32.49
CA THR A 92 21.36 -41.59 32.39
C THR A 92 22.74 -40.96 32.13
N GLU A 93 23.23 -40.10 33.02
CA GLU A 93 24.69 -39.90 33.20
C GLU A 93 25.07 -39.90 34.69
N SER A 94 24.32 -40.67 35.47
CA SER A 94 24.79 -41.27 36.72
C SER A 94 24.65 -42.78 36.55
N ARG A 95 25.36 -43.34 35.57
CA ARG A 95 25.72 -44.76 35.60
C ARG A 95 27.00 -44.84 36.43
N GLU A 96 26.81 -44.90 37.74
CA GLU A 96 27.73 -45.65 38.59
C GLU A 96 27.79 -47.07 38.05
N VAL A 97 28.97 -47.46 37.60
CA VAL A 97 29.32 -48.87 37.52
C VAL A 97 29.82 -49.24 38.92
N THR A 98 28.89 -49.80 39.70
CA THR A 98 29.01 -50.95 40.64
C THR A 98 30.26 -51.04 41.52
N ARG A 99 30.23 -51.41 42.81
CA ARG A 99 29.27 -52.17 43.62
C ARG A 99 29.85 -52.19 45.05
N ASP A 100 28.97 -52.38 46.02
CA ASP A 100 29.26 -52.97 47.34
C ASP A 100 30.21 -52.19 48.26
N GLU A 101 29.64 -51.54 49.29
CA GLU A 101 29.65 -52.06 50.67
C GLU A 101 29.25 -50.94 51.66
N ARG A 102 28.15 -51.18 52.38
CA ARG A 102 27.90 -50.92 53.81
C ARG A 102 28.14 -49.52 54.40
N ASP A 103 27.03 -48.99 54.92
CA ASP A 103 26.91 -48.33 56.22
C ASP A 103 27.83 -47.13 56.50
N GLU A 104 27.24 -45.94 56.36
CA GLU A 104 27.61 -44.77 57.16
C GLU A 104 27.50 -45.10 58.65
N GLU A 105 28.60 -45.03 59.40
CA GLU A 105 28.55 -44.50 60.76
C GLU A 105 29.90 -43.87 61.15
N LEU A 106 29.85 -42.55 61.37
CA LEU A 106 30.63 -41.77 62.34
C LEU A 106 32.16 -41.70 62.18
N ARG A 107 32.64 -40.69 61.44
CA ARG A 107 33.83 -39.92 61.82
C ARG A 107 33.62 -38.42 61.60
N GLU A 108 33.97 -37.65 62.63
CA GLU A 108 34.14 -36.19 62.58
C GLU A 108 35.12 -35.80 61.46
N PRO A 109 35.03 -34.56 60.93
CA PRO A 109 35.81 -34.16 59.76
C PRO A 109 37.29 -34.04 60.14
N GLU A 110 38.08 -35.05 59.80
CA GLU A 110 39.52 -34.89 59.66
C GLU A 110 39.79 -33.93 58.49
N LYS A 111 40.72 -33.02 58.73
CA LYS A 111 41.17 -31.99 57.81
C LYS A 111 41.94 -32.63 56.66
N ASP A 112 41.24 -32.98 55.59
CA ASP A 112 41.88 -33.19 54.28
C ASP A 112 41.88 -31.87 53.49
N GLU A 113 43.05 -31.24 53.46
CA GLU A 113 43.37 -30.05 52.64
C GLU A 113 43.52 -30.36 51.13
N GLU A 114 43.05 -31.52 50.63
CA GLU A 114 43.22 -31.96 49.23
C GLU A 114 41.94 -31.98 48.37
N VAL A 115 40.91 -31.21 48.74
CA VAL A 115 39.76 -30.92 47.83
C VAL A 115 39.74 -29.44 47.45
N ASN A 116 40.85 -28.96 46.87
CA ASN A 116 41.04 -27.57 46.47
C ASN A 116 40.65 -27.34 44.99
N LYS A 117 39.42 -26.84 44.79
CA LYS A 117 38.89 -26.02 43.66
C LYS A 117 38.88 -26.62 42.23
N LYS A 118 37.71 -27.14 41.84
CA LYS A 118 37.36 -27.57 40.47
C LYS A 118 37.33 -26.36 39.50
N PHE A 119 38.24 -26.29 38.52
CA PHE A 119 38.23 -25.22 37.50
C PHE A 119 36.96 -25.28 36.63
N HIS A 120 36.04 -24.35 36.83
CA HIS A 120 34.76 -24.31 36.13
C HIS A 120 34.30 -22.89 35.81
N VAL A 121 33.41 -22.79 34.82
CA VAL A 121 32.83 -21.50 34.41
C VAL A 121 31.72 -21.10 35.39
N ASN A 122 31.89 -19.93 36.00
CA ASN A 122 30.89 -19.28 36.86
C ASN A 122 29.88 -18.47 36.06
N LYS A 123 30.38 -17.69 35.09
CA LYS A 123 29.59 -16.74 34.32
C LYS A 123 30.18 -16.54 32.94
N VAL A 124 29.31 -16.35 31.95
CA VAL A 124 29.67 -15.89 30.60
C VAL A 124 28.94 -14.59 30.33
N ASP A 125 29.67 -13.55 29.96
CA ASP A 125 29.14 -12.32 29.40
C ASP A 125 29.37 -12.31 27.89
N LEU A 126 28.29 -12.20 27.12
CA LEU A 126 28.31 -12.16 25.67
C LEU A 126 28.61 -10.78 25.10
N ASN A 127 28.88 -9.77 25.93
CA ASN A 127 29.25 -8.42 25.50
C ASN A 127 28.29 -7.84 24.44
N ILE A 128 26.98 -8.10 24.62
CA ILE A 128 25.94 -7.94 23.59
C ILE A 128 25.99 -6.57 22.93
N LYS A 129 26.04 -5.50 23.73
CA LYS A 129 26.07 -4.13 23.21
C LYS A 129 27.22 -3.91 22.23
N SER A 130 28.46 -4.18 22.64
CA SER A 130 29.66 -3.99 21.80
C SER A 130 29.61 -4.87 20.56
N ASN A 131 29.26 -6.15 20.72
CA ASN A 131 29.20 -7.07 19.58
C ASN A 131 28.13 -6.64 18.57
N THR A 132 26.94 -6.23 19.02
CA THR A 132 25.87 -5.83 18.10
C THR A 132 26.17 -4.51 17.36
N GLU A 133 26.90 -3.59 17.99
CA GLU A 133 27.44 -2.39 17.34
C GLU A 133 28.47 -2.77 16.27
N ASP A 134 29.44 -3.63 16.60
CA ASP A 134 30.50 -4.09 15.69
C ASP A 134 29.94 -4.92 14.50
N HIS A 135 28.87 -5.66 14.71
CA HIS A 135 28.23 -6.50 13.70
C HIS A 135 27.09 -5.80 12.93
N HIS A 136 26.82 -4.52 13.19
CA HIS A 136 25.72 -3.78 12.56
C HIS A 136 24.35 -4.48 12.74
N THR A 137 24.08 -4.91 13.97
CA THR A 137 22.85 -5.59 14.42
C THR A 137 22.23 -4.92 15.66
N ASP A 138 22.78 -3.80 16.10
CA ASP A 138 22.25 -3.01 17.23
C ASP A 138 20.83 -2.48 16.95
N LYS A 139 20.45 -2.27 15.68
CA LYS A 139 19.11 -1.78 15.31
C LYS A 139 17.99 -2.76 15.65
N TYR A 140 18.25 -4.07 15.66
CA TYR A 140 17.22 -5.07 15.99
C TYR A 140 16.71 -4.87 17.42
N MET A 141 15.41 -4.68 17.60
CA MET A 141 14.82 -4.41 18.92
C MET A 141 15.04 -5.57 19.91
N CYS A 142 15.21 -6.80 19.42
CA CYS A 142 15.48 -7.97 20.26
C CYS A 142 16.81 -7.88 21.04
N THR A 143 17.82 -7.17 20.51
CA THR A 143 19.12 -6.95 21.19
C THR A 143 19.03 -5.91 22.30
N LYS A 144 17.95 -5.12 22.32
CA LYS A 144 17.70 -4.02 23.26
C LYS A 144 16.64 -4.35 24.31
N ARG A 145 16.18 -5.61 24.38
CA ARG A 145 15.18 -6.03 25.38
C ARG A 145 15.73 -5.85 26.79
N LYS A 146 14.89 -5.37 27.71
CA LYS A 146 15.26 -5.16 29.12
C LYS A 146 15.57 -6.45 29.86
N LYS A 147 14.97 -7.55 29.42
CA LYS A 147 15.11 -8.88 29.98
C LYS A 147 15.56 -9.79 28.85
N ASP A 148 16.61 -10.56 29.09
CA ASP A 148 17.15 -11.58 28.19
C ASP A 148 17.33 -11.05 26.74
N PRO A 149 18.19 -10.02 26.52
CA PRO A 149 18.46 -9.51 25.17
C PRO A 149 19.17 -10.58 24.32
N ASP A 150 18.75 -10.72 23.06
CA ASP A 150 19.36 -11.68 22.14
C ASP A 150 20.71 -11.15 21.63
N LEU A 151 21.73 -12.02 21.53
CA LEU A 151 22.95 -11.71 20.79
C LEU A 151 22.73 -12.01 19.30
N VAL A 152 22.69 -10.98 18.47
CA VAL A 152 22.62 -11.11 17.01
C VAL A 152 23.95 -10.72 16.39
N ILE A 153 24.58 -11.62 15.65
CA ILE A 153 25.87 -11.42 14.99
C ILE A 153 25.79 -11.83 13.52
N ARG A 154 26.84 -11.56 12.76
CA ARG A 154 26.96 -11.92 11.35
C ARG A 154 28.11 -12.89 11.13
N ARG A 155 27.91 -13.90 10.29
CA ARG A 155 28.90 -14.94 10.00
C ARG A 155 30.20 -14.36 9.41
N GLY A 156 31.32 -15.08 9.54
CA GLY A 156 32.62 -14.63 9.01
C GLY A 156 33.32 -13.50 9.78
N GLN A 157 32.71 -12.99 10.87
CA GLN A 157 33.25 -11.93 11.73
C GLN A 157 33.30 -12.42 13.17
N SER A 158 34.35 -12.05 13.91
CA SER A 158 34.53 -12.44 15.31
C SER A 158 33.61 -11.67 16.26
N PHE A 159 33.13 -12.34 17.29
CA PHE A 159 32.43 -11.73 18.43
C PHE A 159 33.14 -12.07 19.74
N LYS A 160 33.04 -11.17 20.72
CA LYS A 160 33.76 -11.26 22.01
C LYS A 160 32.88 -11.86 23.09
N MET A 161 33.45 -12.72 23.94
CA MET A 161 32.82 -13.17 25.17
C MET A 161 33.81 -13.12 26.33
N THR A 162 33.32 -12.73 27.50
CA THR A 162 34.09 -12.72 28.75
C THR A 162 33.66 -13.90 29.60
N ILE A 163 34.59 -14.80 29.90
CA ILE A 163 34.33 -16.03 30.65
C ILE A 163 34.97 -15.85 32.03
N THR A 164 34.17 -15.95 33.08
CA THR A 164 34.62 -15.87 34.47
C THR A 164 34.63 -17.26 35.08
N PHE A 165 35.73 -17.63 35.73
CA PHE A 165 35.95 -18.90 36.39
C PHE A 165 36.01 -18.74 37.91
N ASP A 166 36.13 -19.86 38.62
CA ASP A 166 36.36 -19.92 40.07
C ASP A 166 37.81 -19.65 40.49
N ARG A 167 38.76 -19.84 39.56
CA ARG A 167 40.19 -19.58 39.74
C ARG A 167 40.85 -19.14 38.42
N PRO A 168 42.11 -18.66 38.44
CA PRO A 168 42.79 -18.24 37.23
C PRO A 168 42.97 -19.39 36.23
N TYR A 169 42.70 -19.11 34.96
CA TYR A 169 42.93 -20.03 33.86
C TYR A 169 44.44 -20.30 33.69
N ASN A 170 44.85 -21.55 33.48
CA ASN A 170 46.23 -21.92 33.15
C ASN A 170 46.23 -22.93 31.99
N ASN A 171 46.78 -22.55 30.83
CA ASN A 171 46.86 -23.36 29.62
C ASN A 171 47.65 -24.67 29.75
N GLU A 172 48.62 -24.75 30.67
CA GLU A 172 49.37 -25.99 30.91
C GLU A 172 48.52 -27.05 31.62
N GLN A 173 47.56 -26.59 32.44
CA GLN A 173 46.72 -27.41 33.31
C GLN A 173 45.28 -27.53 32.82
N ASN A 174 44.82 -26.58 32.00
CA ASN A 174 43.43 -26.41 31.62
C ASN A 174 43.26 -26.29 30.10
N GLU A 175 42.33 -27.05 29.54
CA GLU A 175 41.87 -26.93 28.15
C GLU A 175 40.43 -26.44 28.13
N ILE A 176 40.09 -25.58 27.17
CA ILE A 176 38.74 -25.06 26.99
C ILE A 176 38.25 -25.44 25.60
N LEU A 177 37.10 -26.11 25.56
CA LEU A 177 36.44 -26.54 24.34
C LEU A 177 35.06 -25.87 24.23
N PHE A 178 34.88 -25.09 23.17
CA PHE A 178 33.58 -24.55 22.79
C PHE A 178 32.85 -25.52 21.89
N THR A 179 31.57 -25.79 22.17
CA THR A 179 30.71 -26.57 21.29
C THR A 179 29.47 -25.76 20.91
N PHE A 180 29.31 -25.45 19.63
CA PHE A 180 28.15 -24.78 19.06
C PHE A 180 27.26 -25.81 18.36
N LYS A 181 25.94 -25.74 18.57
CA LYS A 181 24.95 -26.65 17.98
C LYS A 181 23.72 -25.87 17.50
N THR A 182 23.14 -26.29 16.38
CA THR A 182 21.85 -25.78 15.88
C THR A 182 20.97 -26.94 15.37
N GLY A 183 19.65 -26.74 15.31
CA GLY A 183 18.69 -27.74 14.87
C GLY A 183 18.46 -28.90 15.87
N LYS A 184 17.64 -29.88 15.44
CA LYS A 184 17.17 -30.99 16.31
C LYS A 184 18.22 -32.09 16.49
N THR A 185 18.98 -32.40 15.45
CA THR A 185 19.98 -33.47 15.44
C THR A 185 21.33 -32.93 14.98
N PRO A 186 22.02 -32.14 15.83
CA PRO A 186 23.25 -31.46 15.47
C PRO A 186 24.37 -32.46 15.20
N ARG A 187 25.07 -32.32 14.07
CA ARG A 187 26.21 -33.17 13.67
C ARG A 187 27.27 -32.36 12.91
N PRO A 188 28.56 -32.73 12.99
CA PRO A 188 29.59 -32.07 12.20
C PRO A 188 29.41 -32.25 10.69
N SER A 189 28.95 -33.43 10.24
CA SER A 189 28.85 -33.78 8.81
C SER A 189 27.87 -32.93 8.01
N ASN A 190 26.81 -32.41 8.64
CA ASN A 190 25.86 -31.49 8.02
C ASN A 190 26.06 -30.04 8.49
N LYS A 191 27.21 -29.74 9.11
CA LYS A 191 27.60 -28.40 9.59
C LYS A 191 26.65 -27.77 10.62
N THR A 192 25.86 -28.57 11.33
CA THR A 192 24.96 -28.09 12.40
C THR A 192 25.58 -28.21 13.80
N GLN A 193 26.81 -28.72 13.89
CA GLN A 193 27.64 -28.73 15.10
C GLN A 193 29.06 -28.30 14.77
N ALA A 194 29.64 -27.46 15.64
CA ALA A 194 31.05 -27.09 15.59
C ALA A 194 31.69 -27.27 16.98
N GLN A 195 32.92 -27.78 17.01
CA GLN A 195 33.73 -27.92 18.22
C GLN A 195 35.04 -27.18 17.99
N ILE A 196 35.42 -26.34 18.94
CA ILE A 196 36.53 -25.38 18.79
C ILE A 196 37.34 -25.41 20.07
N ILE A 197 38.60 -25.81 19.99
CA ILE A 197 39.53 -25.70 21.10
C ILE A 197 39.98 -24.24 21.20
N MET A 198 40.09 -23.74 22.43
CA MET A 198 40.55 -22.38 22.67
C MET A 198 42.03 -22.22 22.34
N ASN A 199 42.35 -21.30 21.42
CA ASN A 199 43.73 -21.05 20.99
C ASN A 199 44.32 -19.82 21.71
N GLU A 200 45.47 -19.99 22.35
CA GLU A 200 46.25 -18.88 22.92
C GLU A 200 47.22 -18.23 21.93
N ASN A 201 47.77 -19.00 20.99
CA ASN A 201 48.79 -18.50 20.06
C ASN A 201 48.16 -17.78 18.86
N SER A 202 48.33 -16.46 18.82
CA SER A 202 47.66 -15.50 17.92
C SER A 202 48.20 -15.42 16.49
N SER A 203 49.22 -16.21 16.13
CA SER A 203 50.02 -15.97 14.91
C SER A 203 49.50 -16.62 13.62
N SER A 204 48.47 -17.46 13.67
CA SER A 204 47.79 -17.90 12.45
C SER A 204 46.29 -18.05 12.67
N ARG A 205 45.51 -17.08 12.16
CA ARG A 205 44.12 -17.34 11.73
C ARG A 205 44.16 -18.63 10.90
N SER A 206 43.21 -19.55 11.10
CA SER A 206 43.11 -20.75 10.23
C SER A 206 43.27 -20.28 8.78
N LYS A 207 44.17 -20.93 8.02
CA LYS A 207 44.31 -20.64 6.58
C LYS A 207 42.97 -20.90 5.87
N ASP A 208 42.11 -21.74 6.45
CA ASP A 208 40.78 -22.00 5.96
C ASP A 208 39.74 -21.11 6.67
N LYS A 209 39.30 -20.06 5.96
CA LYS A 209 38.24 -19.15 6.40
C LYS A 209 36.84 -19.82 6.49
N LYS A 210 36.75 -21.10 6.14
CA LYS A 210 35.52 -21.91 6.21
C LYS A 210 35.38 -22.68 7.53
N GLU A 211 36.33 -22.55 8.44
CA GLU A 211 36.28 -23.20 9.76
C GLU A 211 35.92 -22.22 10.88
N TRP A 212 35.36 -22.75 11.96
CA TRP A 212 35.19 -21.99 13.18
C TRP A 212 36.53 -21.76 13.87
N PHE A 213 36.74 -20.57 14.41
CA PHE A 213 38.00 -20.19 15.04
C PHE A 213 37.75 -19.54 16.41
N SER A 214 38.65 -19.76 17.36
CA SER A 214 38.65 -19.04 18.63
C SER A 214 40.05 -18.51 18.96
N LYS A 215 40.11 -17.41 19.71
CA LYS A 215 41.35 -16.73 20.10
C LYS A 215 41.22 -16.12 21.48
N LEU A 216 42.20 -16.36 22.35
CA LEU A 216 42.36 -15.60 23.60
C LEU A 216 42.79 -14.16 23.29
N VAL A 217 42.04 -13.18 23.80
CA VAL A 217 42.31 -11.75 23.61
C VAL A 217 43.00 -11.15 24.82
N ASP A 218 42.46 -11.40 26.02
CA ASP A 218 42.97 -10.86 27.27
C ASP A 218 42.77 -11.86 28.41
N LYS A 219 43.65 -11.78 29.42
CA LYS A 219 43.64 -12.64 30.60
C LYS A 219 43.73 -11.77 31.84
N LYS A 220 42.66 -11.77 32.61
CA LYS A 220 42.56 -11.16 33.94
C LYS A 220 42.64 -12.26 34.99
N GLU A 221 42.61 -11.89 36.27
CA GLU A 221 42.81 -12.82 37.40
C GLU A 221 41.92 -14.08 37.30
N ASN A 222 40.60 -13.94 37.40
CA ASN A 222 39.65 -15.07 37.31
C ASN A 222 38.78 -15.03 36.05
N SER A 223 39.17 -14.26 35.02
CA SER A 223 38.38 -14.15 33.79
C SER A 223 39.26 -14.02 32.56
N ILE A 224 38.77 -14.54 31.44
CA ILE A 224 39.40 -14.38 30.13
C ILE A 224 38.44 -13.70 29.17
N ASP A 225 38.98 -12.92 28.24
CA ASP A 225 38.27 -12.38 27.10
C ASP A 225 38.65 -13.20 25.86
N VAL A 226 37.66 -13.77 25.18
CA VAL A 226 37.84 -14.66 24.02
C VAL A 226 37.06 -14.11 22.84
N GLU A 227 37.67 -14.18 21.66
CA GLU A 227 37.00 -13.98 20.39
C GLU A 227 36.66 -15.31 19.74
N VAL A 228 35.43 -15.46 19.25
CA VAL A 228 34.97 -16.61 18.48
C VAL A 228 34.51 -16.14 17.10
N THR A 229 34.96 -16.82 16.05
CA THR A 229 34.64 -16.50 14.65
C THR A 229 33.87 -17.66 14.01
N PRO A 230 32.58 -17.49 13.71
CA PRO A 230 31.88 -18.39 12.80
C PRO A 230 32.41 -18.26 11.36
N PRO A 231 32.45 -19.33 10.56
CA PRO A 231 32.89 -19.27 9.18
C PRO A 231 31.92 -18.45 8.31
N CYS A 232 32.40 -17.89 7.19
CA CYS A 232 31.53 -17.16 6.24
C CYS A 232 30.49 -18.05 5.53
N THR A 233 30.57 -19.37 5.72
CA THR A 233 29.59 -20.36 5.23
C THR A 233 28.74 -20.95 6.37
N CYS A 234 28.73 -20.31 7.54
CA CYS A 234 27.90 -20.74 8.67
C CYS A 234 26.41 -20.71 8.27
N ILE A 235 25.67 -21.71 8.76
CA ILE A 235 24.20 -21.74 8.69
C ILE A 235 23.66 -20.58 9.53
N ILE A 236 22.71 -19.81 8.96
CA ILE A 236 22.06 -18.72 9.67
C ILE A 236 20.98 -19.23 10.62
N GLY A 237 20.66 -18.45 11.65
CA GLY A 237 19.66 -18.78 12.66
C GLY A 237 20.26 -18.92 14.05
N GLU A 238 19.55 -19.62 14.92
CA GLU A 238 19.83 -19.72 16.35
C GLU A 238 20.84 -20.85 16.64
N TRP A 239 21.88 -20.54 17.42
CA TRP A 239 22.94 -21.46 17.82
C TRP A 239 23.12 -21.47 19.35
N ARG A 240 22.92 -22.63 19.96
CA ARG A 240 23.26 -22.87 21.37
C ARG A 240 24.73 -23.20 21.49
N PHE A 241 25.35 -22.81 22.60
CA PHE A 241 26.73 -23.18 22.87
C PHE A 241 26.95 -23.68 24.30
N THR A 242 27.96 -24.54 24.44
CA THR A 242 28.48 -25.04 25.72
C THR A 242 29.97 -24.81 25.79
N ILE A 243 30.47 -24.56 27.00
CA ILE A 243 31.90 -24.44 27.29
C ILE A 243 32.27 -25.62 28.16
N GLN A 244 33.15 -26.47 27.66
CA GLN A 244 33.76 -27.57 28.39
C GLN A 244 35.13 -27.14 28.89
N THR A 245 35.39 -27.32 30.18
CA THR A 245 36.69 -27.09 30.81
C THR A 245 37.26 -28.42 31.24
N GLU A 246 38.45 -28.76 30.74
CA GLU A 246 39.20 -29.95 31.16
C GLU A 246 40.36 -29.52 32.05
N SER A 247 40.56 -30.21 33.18
CA SER A 247 41.70 -30.00 34.07
C SER A 247 42.50 -31.28 34.27
N LYS A 248 43.83 -31.19 34.17
CA LYS A 248 44.74 -32.30 34.51
C LYS A 248 44.76 -32.50 36.03
N ILE A 249 44.41 -33.69 36.51
CA ILE A 249 44.58 -34.08 37.91
C ILE A 249 45.99 -34.65 38.08
N LYS A 250 46.68 -34.30 39.16
CA LYS A 250 48.14 -34.51 39.30
C LYS A 250 48.58 -35.98 39.45
N ASP A 251 47.69 -36.94 39.72
CA ASP A 251 48.15 -38.26 40.19
C ASP A 251 47.61 -39.53 39.51
N GLU A 252 46.67 -39.48 38.54
CA GLU A 252 46.13 -40.72 37.92
C GLU A 252 45.99 -40.71 36.38
N GLY A 253 46.41 -39.64 35.69
CA GLY A 253 46.16 -39.50 34.25
C GLY A 253 44.70 -39.20 33.88
N ASP A 254 43.80 -39.20 34.87
CA ASP A 254 42.40 -38.82 34.72
C ASP A 254 42.23 -37.29 34.58
N LYS A 255 41.31 -36.92 33.68
CA LYS A 255 40.94 -35.52 33.40
C LYS A 255 39.61 -35.20 34.08
N LEU A 256 39.55 -34.11 34.85
CA LEU A 256 38.27 -33.57 35.31
C LEU A 256 37.64 -32.75 34.19
N ILE A 257 36.48 -33.20 33.69
CA ILE A 257 35.72 -32.51 32.65
C ILE A 257 34.47 -31.89 33.27
N LEU A 258 34.29 -30.58 33.09
CA LEU A 258 33.09 -29.86 33.53
C LEU A 258 32.47 -29.13 32.35
N MET A 259 31.15 -29.11 32.29
CA MET A 259 30.40 -28.45 31.22
C MET A 259 29.56 -27.30 31.77
N TYR A 260 29.70 -26.14 31.14
CA TYR A 260 28.82 -25.00 31.31
C TYR A 260 27.92 -24.87 30.09
N LYS A 261 26.62 -24.80 30.33
CA LYS A 261 25.61 -24.57 29.30
C LYS A 261 25.10 -23.14 29.41
N HIS A 262 25.25 -22.36 28.36
CA HIS A 262 24.64 -21.04 28.31
C HIS A 262 23.13 -21.15 28.04
N ASN A 263 22.34 -20.28 28.67
CA ASN A 263 20.88 -20.32 28.58
C ASN A 263 20.35 -19.66 27.30
N GLU A 264 21.07 -18.67 26.78
CA GLU A 264 20.66 -17.91 25.60
C GLU A 264 21.34 -18.44 24.33
N ASP A 265 20.63 -18.29 23.21
CA ASP A 265 21.15 -18.63 21.88
C ASP A 265 21.92 -17.45 21.27
N VAL A 266 22.88 -17.75 20.39
CA VAL A 266 23.52 -16.78 19.50
C VAL A 266 22.83 -16.83 18.15
N ILE A 267 22.26 -15.71 17.70
CA ILE A 267 21.62 -15.61 16.38
C ILE A 267 22.67 -15.18 15.36
N ILE A 268 22.89 -15.98 14.33
CA ILE A 268 23.89 -15.73 13.29
C ILE A 268 23.18 -15.40 11.98
N LEU A 269 23.52 -14.27 11.35
CA LEU A 269 22.96 -13.78 10.09
C LEU A 269 23.99 -13.82 8.95
N LEU A 270 23.54 -13.56 7.72
CA LEU A 270 24.41 -13.31 6.58
C LEU A 270 25.23 -12.03 6.79
N ASN A 271 26.42 -11.96 6.19
CA ASN A 271 27.35 -10.86 6.41
C ASN A 271 27.75 -10.12 5.13
N PRO A 272 26.99 -9.09 4.72
CA PRO A 272 27.34 -8.32 3.54
C PRO A 272 28.52 -7.36 3.75
N TRP A 273 29.05 -7.23 4.97
CA TRP A 273 30.30 -6.52 5.27
C TRP A 273 31.55 -7.42 5.14
N CYS A 274 31.38 -8.74 5.08
CA CYS A 274 32.50 -9.69 5.02
C CYS A 274 32.88 -9.98 3.56
N PRO A 275 34.09 -9.65 3.09
CA PRO A 275 34.53 -9.89 1.70
C PRO A 275 34.51 -11.35 1.25
N ASP A 276 34.55 -12.27 2.22
CA ASP A 276 34.54 -13.71 1.97
C ASP A 276 33.12 -14.32 1.98
N ASP A 277 32.10 -13.53 2.32
CA ASP A 277 30.69 -13.95 2.26
C ASP A 277 30.13 -13.75 0.84
N GLN A 278 29.28 -14.67 0.39
CA GLN A 278 28.64 -14.61 -0.93
C GLN A 278 27.75 -13.37 -1.12
N VAL A 279 27.29 -12.75 -0.03
CA VAL A 279 26.47 -11.52 -0.09
C VAL A 279 27.27 -10.23 0.11
N PHE A 280 28.60 -10.28 0.03
CA PHE A 280 29.46 -9.12 0.21
C PHE A 280 29.08 -7.94 -0.71
N MET A 281 28.95 -6.75 -0.13
CA MET A 281 28.63 -5.52 -0.85
C MET A 281 29.64 -4.43 -0.50
N GLY A 282 30.39 -3.97 -1.50
CA GLY A 282 31.66 -3.26 -1.29
C GLY A 282 31.60 -1.80 -0.82
N THR A 283 30.42 -1.22 -0.56
CA THR A 283 30.33 0.19 -0.14
C THR A 283 29.30 0.39 0.96
N GLU A 284 29.63 1.24 1.93
CA GLU A 284 28.76 1.57 3.07
C GLU A 284 27.44 2.19 2.61
N GLN A 285 27.45 3.08 1.61
CA GLN A 285 26.23 3.69 1.09
C GLN A 285 25.21 2.67 0.57
N LEU A 286 25.68 1.61 -0.10
CA LEU A 286 24.79 0.56 -0.59
C LEU A 286 24.31 -0.34 0.55
N LEU A 287 25.14 -0.60 1.57
CA LEU A 287 24.75 -1.34 2.77
C LEU A 287 23.72 -0.57 3.59
N ASP A 288 23.89 0.75 3.71
CA ASP A 288 22.92 1.65 4.33
C ASP A 288 21.57 1.54 3.64
N GLU A 289 21.54 1.57 2.31
CA GLU A 289 20.29 1.45 1.56
C GLU A 289 19.68 0.04 1.59
N TYR A 290 20.47 -0.98 1.26
CA TYR A 290 19.96 -2.31 0.92
C TYR A 290 19.94 -3.28 2.10
N ILE A 291 20.44 -2.89 3.27
CA ILE A 291 20.32 -3.64 4.53
C ILE A 291 19.73 -2.77 5.64
N LEU A 292 20.30 -1.59 5.90
CA LEU A 292 19.99 -0.82 7.11
C LEU A 292 18.82 0.16 6.99
N ASN A 293 18.34 0.46 5.78
CA ASN A 293 17.21 1.34 5.56
C ASN A 293 15.89 0.56 5.69
N GLU A 294 15.00 1.04 6.57
CA GLU A 294 13.69 0.44 6.85
C GLU A 294 12.52 1.16 6.14
N SER A 295 12.82 2.27 5.44
CA SER A 295 11.83 3.11 4.76
C SER A 295 12.13 3.23 3.27
N GLY A 296 11.40 2.46 2.47
CA GLY A 296 11.56 2.38 1.02
C GLY A 296 10.50 3.13 0.23
N ALA A 297 10.61 2.99 -1.09
CA ALA A 297 9.66 3.44 -2.07
C ALA A 297 9.46 2.32 -3.09
N ILE A 298 8.24 2.18 -3.61
CA ILE A 298 7.89 1.21 -4.66
C ILE A 298 7.16 1.97 -5.77
N TRP A 299 7.62 1.82 -7.01
CA TRP A 299 7.05 2.51 -8.16
C TRP A 299 5.80 1.78 -8.64
N SER A 300 4.85 2.51 -9.22
CA SER A 300 3.59 1.97 -9.73
C SER A 300 2.99 2.92 -10.76
N GLY A 301 1.89 2.56 -11.41
CA GLY A 301 1.27 3.38 -12.46
C GLY A 301 1.59 2.84 -13.84
N ASN A 302 1.96 3.70 -14.79
CA ASN A 302 2.41 3.27 -16.11
C ASN A 302 3.75 3.94 -16.45
N TYR A 303 4.45 3.45 -17.48
CA TYR A 303 5.80 3.94 -17.81
C TYR A 303 5.84 5.43 -18.18
N ARG A 304 4.73 6.02 -18.64
CA ARG A 304 4.63 7.45 -18.99
C ARG A 304 4.26 8.31 -17.78
N GLN A 305 3.43 7.78 -16.86
CA GLN A 305 3.00 8.44 -15.64
C GLN A 305 3.27 7.54 -14.42
N MET A 306 4.49 7.64 -13.91
CA MET A 306 4.95 6.85 -12.77
C MET A 306 4.55 7.50 -11.44
N GLY A 307 3.85 6.73 -10.61
CA GLY A 307 3.59 7.04 -9.22
C GLY A 307 4.54 6.28 -8.28
N VAL A 308 4.56 6.69 -7.02
CA VAL A 308 5.41 6.10 -5.99
C VAL A 308 4.61 5.85 -4.72
N LYS A 309 4.81 4.67 -4.12
CA LYS A 309 4.25 4.26 -2.84
C LYS A 309 5.36 4.22 -1.79
N PRO A 310 5.30 5.03 -0.72
CA PRO A 310 6.15 4.83 0.45
C PRO A 310 5.88 3.44 1.04
N TRP A 311 6.93 2.75 1.47
CA TRP A 311 6.82 1.43 2.10
C TRP A 311 7.68 1.32 3.35
N ASN A 312 7.08 0.93 4.46
CA ASN A 312 7.82 0.61 5.69
C ASN A 312 8.19 -0.88 5.71
N PHE A 313 9.45 -1.20 5.46
CA PHE A 313 9.96 -2.58 5.59
C PHE A 313 9.98 -2.99 7.07
N GLY A 314 10.56 -2.15 7.94
CA GLY A 314 10.55 -2.34 9.40
C GLY A 314 11.20 -3.63 9.89
N GLN A 315 12.24 -4.12 9.20
CA GLN A 315 12.94 -5.37 9.49
C GLN A 315 13.54 -5.47 10.91
N PHE A 316 13.74 -4.33 11.59
CA PHE A 316 14.31 -4.27 12.93
C PHE A 316 13.27 -4.27 14.06
N ARG A 317 11.97 -4.24 13.73
CA ARG A 317 10.89 -4.27 14.72
C ARG A 317 10.90 -5.60 15.47
N ASP A 318 10.48 -5.55 16.73
CA ASP A 318 10.50 -6.73 17.60
C ASP A 318 9.60 -7.84 17.03
N GLY A 319 10.06 -9.09 17.09
CA GLY A 319 9.37 -10.27 16.54
C GLY A 319 9.47 -10.47 15.01
N ILE A 320 9.93 -9.47 14.25
CA ILE A 320 10.07 -9.60 12.79
C ILE A 320 11.19 -10.56 12.42
N LEU A 321 12.38 -10.41 13.01
CA LEU A 321 13.51 -11.32 12.79
C LEU A 321 13.15 -12.77 13.12
N ASP A 322 12.50 -12.99 14.27
CA ASP A 322 12.02 -14.32 14.70
C ASP A 322 11.06 -14.95 13.68
N THR A 323 10.13 -14.14 13.15
CA THR A 323 9.18 -14.57 12.13
C THR A 323 9.90 -14.91 10.81
N CYS A 324 10.86 -14.10 10.38
CA CYS A 324 11.64 -14.35 9.16
C CYS A 324 12.45 -15.66 9.26
N LEU A 325 13.12 -15.91 10.39
CA LEU A 325 13.85 -17.17 10.61
C LEU A 325 12.89 -18.37 10.68
N HIS A 326 11.70 -18.21 11.25
CA HIS A 326 10.66 -19.23 11.22
C HIS A 326 10.22 -19.57 9.79
N LEU A 327 10.00 -18.57 8.93
CA LEU A 327 9.61 -18.79 7.54
C LEU A 327 10.65 -19.60 6.77
N ILE A 328 11.94 -19.32 6.96
CA ILE A 328 13.02 -20.07 6.30
C ILE A 328 13.02 -21.52 6.78
N ARG A 329 12.89 -21.78 8.08
CA ARG A 329 12.76 -23.14 8.60
C ARG A 329 11.53 -23.85 8.05
N LYS A 330 10.40 -23.14 7.95
CA LYS A 330 9.15 -23.67 7.39
C LYS A 330 9.34 -24.13 5.94
N ALA A 331 10.11 -23.38 5.13
CA ALA A 331 10.50 -23.79 3.78
C ALA A 331 11.21 -25.15 3.72
N TYR A 332 11.92 -25.51 4.80
CA TYR A 332 12.64 -26.77 4.97
C TYR A 332 11.99 -27.66 6.03
N ASN A 333 10.67 -27.84 5.94
CA ASN A 333 9.89 -28.75 6.79
C ASN A 333 9.99 -28.44 8.30
N ASN A 334 10.02 -27.16 8.66
CA ASN A 334 10.20 -26.67 10.03
C ASN A 334 11.49 -27.19 10.69
N SER A 335 12.58 -27.32 9.92
CA SER A 335 13.87 -27.82 10.39
C SER A 335 15.04 -26.90 9.99
N VAL A 336 16.20 -27.10 10.62
CA VAL A 336 17.45 -26.45 10.20
C VAL A 336 18.11 -27.31 9.14
N ASP A 337 18.23 -26.77 7.93
CA ASP A 337 18.79 -27.46 6.78
C ASP A 337 20.14 -26.83 6.36
N PRO A 338 21.14 -27.62 5.90
CA PRO A 338 22.39 -27.06 5.37
C PRO A 338 22.20 -26.04 4.24
N ALA A 339 21.10 -26.10 3.49
CA ALA A 339 20.72 -25.10 2.49
C ALA A 339 20.61 -23.68 3.07
N MET A 340 20.34 -23.54 4.36
CA MET A 340 20.30 -22.25 5.06
C MET A 340 21.68 -21.58 5.21
N SER A 341 22.76 -22.23 4.76
CA SER A 341 24.07 -21.59 4.61
C SER A 341 24.28 -20.91 3.24
N ASP A 342 23.38 -21.14 2.28
CA ASP A 342 23.54 -20.77 0.87
C ASP A 342 22.51 -19.68 0.48
N PRO A 343 22.96 -18.42 0.27
CA PRO A 343 22.12 -17.32 -0.19
C PRO A 343 21.28 -17.61 -1.43
N VAL A 344 21.75 -18.42 -2.39
CA VAL A 344 20.99 -18.78 -3.60
C VAL A 344 19.74 -19.58 -3.21
N LYS A 345 19.92 -20.57 -2.33
CA LYS A 345 18.82 -21.41 -1.83
C LYS A 345 17.89 -20.65 -0.90
N LEU A 346 18.45 -19.78 -0.04
CA LEU A 346 17.68 -18.90 0.82
C LEU A 346 16.77 -17.96 0.01
N ALA A 347 17.32 -17.31 -1.01
CA ALA A 347 16.56 -16.39 -1.86
C ALA A 347 15.37 -17.10 -2.54
N ARG A 348 15.61 -18.32 -3.07
CA ARG A 348 14.56 -19.16 -3.65
C ARG A 348 13.52 -19.63 -2.61
N ALA A 349 13.96 -20.01 -1.41
CA ALA A 349 13.03 -20.39 -0.34
C ALA A 349 12.15 -19.22 0.12
N ILE A 350 12.68 -17.99 0.12
CA ILE A 350 11.93 -16.79 0.49
C ILE A 350 10.80 -16.53 -0.51
N THR A 351 11.04 -16.62 -1.82
CA THR A 351 9.99 -16.31 -2.81
C THR A 351 8.79 -17.22 -2.67
N LYS A 352 9.04 -18.50 -2.46
CA LYS A 352 8.04 -19.52 -2.14
C LYS A 352 7.29 -19.23 -0.85
N MET A 353 7.99 -18.94 0.26
CA MET A 353 7.36 -18.79 1.58
C MET A 353 6.62 -17.47 1.78
N VAL A 354 6.91 -16.47 0.96
CA VAL A 354 6.20 -15.19 0.98
C VAL A 354 4.79 -15.33 0.39
N ASN A 355 4.57 -16.24 -0.55
CA ASN A 355 3.24 -16.54 -1.10
C ASN A 355 2.58 -17.78 -0.45
N ALA A 356 1.24 -17.83 -0.51
CA ALA A 356 0.44 -18.85 0.17
C ALA A 356 0.12 -20.16 -0.59
N PRO A 357 -0.05 -20.19 -1.92
CA PRO A 357 -0.65 -21.31 -2.66
C PRO A 357 -0.20 -22.72 -2.27
N ASP A 358 1.10 -22.97 -2.12
CA ASP A 358 1.63 -24.33 -1.95
C ASP A 358 1.88 -24.71 -0.48
N ASP A 359 2.52 -23.82 0.29
CA ASP A 359 3.07 -24.15 1.62
C ASP A 359 2.40 -23.37 2.76
N ASN A 360 1.26 -22.74 2.48
CA ASN A 360 0.60 -21.81 3.39
C ASN A 360 1.60 -20.75 3.90
N GLY A 361 2.36 -20.15 2.98
CA GLY A 361 3.25 -19.04 3.29
C GLY A 361 2.51 -17.78 3.74
N VAL A 362 3.16 -16.63 3.66
CA VAL A 362 2.68 -15.45 4.39
C VAL A 362 1.42 -14.84 3.80
N LEU A 363 1.34 -14.68 2.48
CA LEU A 363 0.36 -13.77 1.87
C LEU A 363 -0.42 -14.43 0.72
N VAL A 364 -1.75 -14.26 0.74
CA VAL A 364 -2.65 -14.74 -0.32
C VAL A 364 -2.83 -13.67 -1.38
N GLY A 365 -2.56 -14.00 -2.65
CA GLY A 365 -2.76 -13.10 -3.79
C GLY A 365 -4.24 -12.97 -4.18
N ASN A 366 -4.69 -11.76 -4.56
CA ASN A 366 -6.05 -11.56 -5.09
C ASN A 366 -6.13 -10.36 -6.06
N TRP A 367 -6.59 -10.62 -7.28
CA TRP A 367 -6.78 -9.65 -8.37
C TRP A 367 -8.23 -9.53 -8.85
N SER A 368 -9.17 -10.15 -8.15
CA SER A 368 -10.59 -10.15 -8.54
C SER A 368 -11.24 -8.77 -8.44
N GLY A 369 -10.74 -7.90 -7.55
CA GLY A 369 -11.36 -6.64 -7.17
C GLY A 369 -12.32 -6.78 -5.98
N ASP A 370 -12.73 -7.99 -5.62
CA ASP A 370 -13.40 -8.28 -4.35
C ASP A 370 -12.38 -8.71 -3.30
N TYR A 371 -12.30 -7.94 -2.23
CA TYR A 371 -11.42 -8.19 -1.09
C TYR A 371 -12.23 -8.51 0.18
N SER A 372 -13.47 -8.94 0.03
CA SER A 372 -14.27 -9.46 1.13
C SER A 372 -13.53 -10.64 1.79
N GLY A 373 -13.44 -10.62 3.13
CA GLY A 373 -12.67 -11.61 3.90
C GLY A 373 -11.25 -11.19 4.31
N GLY A 374 -10.68 -10.12 3.72
CA GLY A 374 -9.32 -9.67 4.04
C GLY A 374 -9.10 -8.16 3.94
N THR A 375 -7.84 -7.77 3.97
CA THR A 375 -7.38 -6.39 3.75
C THR A 375 -7.10 -6.17 2.26
N PRO A 376 -7.73 -5.15 1.63
CA PRO A 376 -7.43 -4.77 0.25
C PRO A 376 -5.93 -4.45 0.06
N PRO A 377 -5.27 -4.96 -0.99
CA PRO A 377 -3.83 -4.80 -1.24
C PRO A 377 -3.35 -3.33 -1.19
N MET A 378 -4.18 -2.39 -1.66
CA MET A 378 -3.88 -0.95 -1.68
C MET A 378 -3.85 -0.28 -0.30
N LYS A 379 -4.32 -0.95 0.77
CA LYS A 379 -4.29 -0.42 2.14
C LYS A 379 -2.97 -0.69 2.86
N TRP A 380 -2.18 -1.65 2.40
CA TRP A 380 -0.88 -1.93 3.00
C TRP A 380 0.08 -0.77 2.73
N VAL A 381 0.78 -0.35 3.78
CA VAL A 381 1.80 0.71 3.76
C VAL A 381 3.17 0.21 4.23
N GLY A 382 3.27 -1.09 4.49
CA GLY A 382 4.47 -1.70 5.08
C GLY A 382 4.25 -3.18 5.40
N SER A 383 5.36 -3.87 5.62
CA SER A 383 5.42 -5.33 5.83
C SER A 383 5.18 -5.73 7.29
N VAL A 384 5.45 -4.83 8.24
CA VAL A 384 5.38 -5.10 9.69
C VAL A 384 4.00 -5.63 10.08
N ALA A 385 2.92 -4.93 9.68
CA ALA A 385 1.56 -5.34 10.04
C ALA A 385 1.16 -6.69 9.44
N ILE A 386 1.68 -7.03 8.25
CA ILE A 386 1.43 -8.31 7.60
C ILE A 386 2.11 -9.44 8.39
N LEU A 387 3.39 -9.26 8.71
CA LEU A 387 4.15 -10.25 9.47
C LEU A 387 3.62 -10.40 10.91
N GLU A 388 3.23 -9.31 11.57
CA GLU A 388 2.59 -9.34 12.89
C GLU A 388 1.24 -10.08 12.85
N GLU A 389 0.43 -9.89 11.80
CA GLU A 389 -0.83 -10.61 11.63
C GLU A 389 -0.59 -12.10 11.37
N TYR A 390 0.36 -12.42 10.49
CA TYR A 390 0.79 -13.80 10.24
C TYR A 390 1.27 -14.50 11.52
N ALA A 391 2.09 -13.79 12.30
CA ALA A 391 2.65 -14.16 13.60
C ALA A 391 1.63 -14.16 14.76
N LYS A 392 0.47 -13.54 14.59
CA LYS A 392 -0.65 -13.65 15.54
C LYS A 392 -1.57 -14.82 15.22
N ASN A 393 -1.70 -15.18 13.93
CA ASN A 393 -2.72 -16.11 13.42
C ASN A 393 -2.24 -17.55 13.20
N GLN A 394 -1.25 -18.01 13.92
CA GLN A 394 -0.73 -19.39 13.83
C GLN A 394 -0.15 -19.83 12.50
N GLY A 395 0.43 -18.87 11.75
CA GLY A 395 1.08 -19.12 10.48
C GLY A 395 0.05 -19.28 9.37
N THR A 396 -1.18 -18.88 9.65
CA THR A 396 -2.27 -18.79 8.69
C THR A 396 -1.96 -17.64 7.73
N PRO A 397 -2.05 -17.87 6.41
CA PRO A 397 -1.83 -16.84 5.41
C PRO A 397 -2.70 -15.60 5.61
N VAL A 398 -2.10 -14.43 5.44
CA VAL A 398 -2.74 -13.11 5.51
C VAL A 398 -3.39 -12.80 4.17
N GLN A 399 -4.59 -12.20 4.22
CA GLN A 399 -5.36 -11.83 3.04
C GLN A 399 -5.48 -10.30 2.96
N PHE A 400 -5.23 -9.61 1.85
CA PHE A 400 -4.72 -10.07 0.54
C PHE A 400 -3.52 -9.22 0.08
N GLY A 401 -2.76 -9.75 -0.88
CA GLY A 401 -1.62 -9.12 -1.53
C GLY A 401 -1.75 -9.01 -3.05
N GLN A 402 -0.94 -8.12 -3.63
CA GLN A 402 -0.62 -8.00 -5.06
C GLN A 402 0.88 -7.77 -5.19
N CYS A 403 1.44 -7.72 -6.41
CA CYS A 403 2.89 -7.78 -6.67
C CYS A 403 3.73 -6.82 -5.79
N TRP A 404 3.34 -5.55 -5.63
CA TRP A 404 4.09 -4.61 -4.78
C TRP A 404 4.06 -4.96 -3.29
N VAL A 405 3.00 -5.63 -2.81
CA VAL A 405 2.89 -6.09 -1.42
C VAL A 405 3.81 -7.29 -1.20
N PHE A 406 3.82 -8.23 -2.16
CA PHE A 406 4.77 -9.35 -2.17
C PHE A 406 6.20 -8.83 -2.19
N SER A 407 6.52 -7.89 -3.08
CA SER A 407 7.86 -7.29 -3.17
C SER A 407 8.27 -6.58 -1.87
N GLY A 408 7.37 -5.78 -1.27
CA GLY A 408 7.64 -5.14 0.01
C GLY A 408 7.97 -6.13 1.13
N LEU A 409 7.22 -7.22 1.18
CA LEU A 409 7.41 -8.31 2.14
C LEU A 409 8.71 -9.07 1.91
N THR A 410 9.00 -9.48 0.66
CA THR A 410 10.27 -10.14 0.28
C THR A 410 11.48 -9.30 0.64
N THR A 411 11.48 -8.00 0.33
CA THR A 411 12.58 -7.10 0.73
C THR A 411 12.77 -7.09 2.25
N THR A 412 11.69 -7.13 3.02
CA THR A 412 11.76 -7.16 4.49
C THR A 412 12.42 -8.45 4.98
N VAL A 413 12.00 -9.60 4.45
CA VAL A 413 12.54 -10.91 4.84
C VAL A 413 14.02 -11.02 4.47
N CYS A 414 14.41 -10.62 3.26
CA CYS A 414 15.81 -10.60 2.83
C CYS A 414 16.68 -9.72 3.73
N ARG A 415 16.26 -8.46 3.96
CA ARG A 415 17.03 -7.51 4.77
C ARG A 415 17.16 -7.95 6.24
N ALA A 416 16.10 -8.53 6.81
CA ALA A 416 16.10 -9.05 8.18
C ALA A 416 17.16 -10.14 8.41
N ILE A 417 17.44 -10.98 7.40
CA ILE A 417 18.44 -12.04 7.53
C ILE A 417 19.84 -11.65 7.05
N GLY A 418 20.01 -10.39 6.61
CA GLY A 418 21.27 -9.87 6.10
C GLY A 418 21.53 -10.11 4.61
N LEU A 419 20.51 -10.47 3.82
CA LEU A 419 20.59 -10.56 2.36
C LEU A 419 20.29 -9.18 1.74
N PRO A 420 21.25 -8.50 1.09
CA PRO A 420 20.99 -7.19 0.52
C PRO A 420 19.96 -7.28 -0.59
N ALA A 421 18.90 -6.49 -0.51
CA ALA A 421 17.77 -6.59 -1.44
C ALA A 421 17.13 -5.23 -1.75
N ARG A 422 16.57 -5.10 -2.95
CA ARG A 422 15.80 -3.94 -3.42
C ARG A 422 14.53 -4.37 -4.16
N SER A 423 13.48 -3.55 -4.07
CA SER A 423 12.26 -3.72 -4.87
C SER A 423 12.44 -3.05 -6.23
N VAL A 424 12.08 -3.76 -7.30
CA VAL A 424 12.23 -3.29 -8.68
C VAL A 424 10.86 -3.31 -9.35
N THR A 425 10.53 -2.24 -10.05
CA THR A 425 9.29 -2.10 -10.81
C THR A 425 9.60 -2.11 -12.29
N ASN A 426 9.03 -3.06 -13.02
CA ASN A 426 9.06 -3.10 -14.47
C ASN A 426 7.73 -2.57 -15.01
N PHE A 427 7.75 -1.56 -15.87
CA PHE A 427 6.54 -1.06 -16.50
C PHE A 427 6.32 -1.69 -17.87
N ALA A 428 5.06 -1.85 -18.28
CA ALA A 428 4.71 -2.67 -19.44
C ALA A 428 5.35 -4.07 -19.35
N SER A 429 5.14 -4.73 -18.21
CA SER A 429 5.70 -6.06 -17.93
C SER A 429 4.88 -7.10 -18.65
N ALA A 430 5.52 -7.88 -19.51
CA ALA A 430 4.85 -9.02 -20.13
C ALA A 430 4.61 -10.11 -19.06
N HIS A 431 3.54 -10.87 -19.23
CA HIS A 431 3.27 -12.10 -18.49
C HIS A 431 3.02 -13.17 -19.54
N ASP A 432 4.09 -13.85 -19.92
CA ASP A 432 4.11 -14.96 -20.88
C ASP A 432 3.82 -16.25 -20.13
N THR A 433 2.78 -16.96 -20.58
CA THR A 433 2.25 -18.15 -19.91
C THR A 433 2.54 -19.46 -20.64
N ASP A 434 3.11 -19.39 -21.85
CA ASP A 434 3.45 -20.57 -22.65
C ASP A 434 4.97 -20.75 -22.86
N GLY A 435 5.77 -19.77 -22.45
CA GLY A 435 7.23 -19.81 -22.53
C GLY A 435 7.76 -19.60 -23.96
N SER A 436 6.93 -19.02 -24.84
CA SER A 436 7.29 -18.62 -26.20
C SER A 436 8.24 -17.43 -26.25
N THR A 437 8.43 -16.73 -25.13
CA THR A 437 9.13 -15.44 -25.01
C THR A 437 8.48 -14.33 -25.83
N CYS A 438 7.21 -14.51 -26.23
CA CYS A 438 6.40 -13.56 -26.99
C CYS A 438 5.06 -13.32 -26.28
N ILE A 439 4.35 -12.28 -26.68
CA ILE A 439 2.97 -12.04 -26.25
C ILE A 439 2.09 -12.01 -27.48
N ASP A 440 1.22 -13.01 -27.61
CA ASP A 440 0.32 -13.13 -28.74
C ASP A 440 -0.99 -12.35 -28.54
N LYS A 441 -1.37 -11.58 -29.55
CA LYS A 441 -2.66 -10.88 -29.61
C LYS A 441 -3.41 -11.29 -30.86
N ALA A 442 -4.52 -11.99 -30.69
CA ALA A 442 -5.35 -12.41 -31.81
C ALA A 442 -6.49 -11.43 -32.12
N PHE A 443 -6.79 -11.29 -33.40
CA PHE A 443 -7.85 -10.45 -33.94
C PHE A 443 -8.66 -11.25 -34.96
N VAL A 444 -9.97 -11.00 -35.00
CA VAL A 444 -10.88 -11.53 -36.03
C VAL A 444 -11.50 -10.37 -36.77
N ARG A 445 -11.53 -10.46 -38.10
CA ARG A 445 -12.17 -9.46 -38.94
C ARG A 445 -13.69 -9.62 -38.95
N LYS A 446 -14.42 -8.55 -38.64
CA LYS A 446 -15.89 -8.47 -38.75
C LYS A 446 -16.28 -7.28 -39.63
N GLY A 447 -16.54 -7.53 -40.90
CA GLY A 447 -16.67 -6.46 -41.89
C GLY A 447 -15.31 -5.80 -42.13
N GLU A 448 -15.22 -4.48 -41.94
CA GLU A 448 -13.95 -3.74 -42.03
C GLU A 448 -13.20 -3.65 -40.68
N ASP A 449 -13.89 -3.94 -39.58
CA ASP A 449 -13.34 -3.88 -38.22
C ASP A 449 -12.44 -5.09 -37.91
N LEU A 450 -11.35 -4.85 -37.18
CA LEU A 450 -10.55 -5.89 -36.53
C LEU A 450 -10.87 -5.93 -35.04
N GLU A 451 -11.53 -7.00 -34.58
CA GLU A 451 -11.88 -7.16 -33.17
C GLU A 451 -10.87 -8.09 -32.48
N LYS A 452 -10.21 -7.59 -31.43
CA LYS A 452 -9.36 -8.43 -30.59
C LYS A 452 -10.20 -9.52 -29.93
N VAL A 453 -9.73 -10.76 -30.00
CA VAL A 453 -10.33 -11.93 -29.38
C VAL A 453 -9.36 -12.56 -28.38
N ASP A 454 -9.91 -13.26 -27.39
CA ASP A 454 -9.10 -14.02 -26.45
C ASP A 454 -8.65 -15.33 -27.11
N ILE A 455 -7.38 -15.69 -26.92
CA ILE A 455 -6.80 -16.93 -27.43
C ILE A 455 -7.12 -18.04 -26.43
N ALA A 456 -7.84 -19.07 -26.88
CA ALA A 456 -8.21 -20.18 -26.01
C ALA A 456 -6.97 -20.87 -25.43
N GLY A 457 -6.85 -20.87 -24.10
CA GLY A 457 -5.73 -21.52 -23.39
C GLY A 457 -4.49 -20.65 -23.19
N SER A 458 -4.43 -19.43 -23.76
CA SER A 458 -3.40 -18.44 -23.42
C SER A 458 -3.98 -17.43 -22.42
N SER A 459 -3.15 -17.04 -21.47
CA SER A 459 -3.42 -15.97 -20.50
C SER A 459 -2.42 -14.83 -20.63
N ASP A 460 -1.81 -14.71 -21.80
CA ASP A 460 -0.76 -13.72 -22.04
C ASP A 460 -1.31 -12.31 -21.90
N SER A 461 -0.56 -11.50 -21.16
CA SER A 461 -0.99 -10.15 -20.83
C SER A 461 0.20 -9.22 -20.70
N ILE A 462 -0.09 -7.93 -20.76
CA ILE A 462 0.90 -6.89 -20.49
C ILE A 462 0.37 -6.09 -19.32
N TRP A 463 1.08 -6.18 -18.22
CA TRP A 463 0.76 -5.48 -17.00
C TRP A 463 1.31 -4.07 -17.12
N ASN A 464 0.52 -3.06 -16.73
CA ASN A 464 0.95 -1.66 -16.69
C ASN A 464 2.26 -1.51 -15.91
N PHE A 465 2.37 -2.26 -14.82
CA PHE A 465 3.59 -2.49 -14.09
C PHE A 465 3.53 -3.82 -13.33
N HIS A 466 4.70 -4.41 -13.12
CA HIS A 466 4.92 -5.52 -12.22
C HIS A 466 6.06 -5.17 -11.27
N VAL A 467 6.06 -5.74 -10.06
CA VAL A 467 7.08 -5.46 -9.04
C VAL A 467 7.64 -6.77 -8.49
N TRP A 468 8.94 -6.95 -8.62
CA TRP A 468 9.70 -8.05 -8.04
C TRP A 468 10.80 -7.52 -7.11
N ASN A 469 11.76 -8.37 -6.77
CA ASN A 469 12.93 -8.02 -5.97
C ASN A 469 14.21 -8.42 -6.66
N GLU A 470 15.29 -7.73 -6.32
CA GLU A 470 16.63 -8.21 -6.59
C GLU A 470 17.36 -8.47 -5.28
N ALA A 471 18.10 -9.57 -5.22
CA ALA A 471 19.00 -9.91 -4.14
C ALA A 471 20.45 -9.91 -4.63
N TRP A 472 21.37 -9.32 -3.85
CA TRP A 472 22.79 -9.27 -4.19
C TRP A 472 23.51 -10.53 -3.73
N ILE A 473 23.92 -11.37 -4.69
CA ILE A 473 24.49 -12.70 -4.43
C ILE A 473 25.60 -12.99 -5.45
N SER A 474 26.73 -13.52 -5.02
CA SER A 474 27.71 -14.13 -5.94
C SER A 474 27.23 -15.50 -6.42
N ARG A 475 27.48 -15.83 -7.70
CA ARG A 475 27.02 -17.03 -8.39
C ARG A 475 28.20 -17.90 -8.84
N PRO A 476 29.02 -18.41 -7.91
CA PRO A 476 30.14 -19.28 -8.27
C PRO A 476 29.69 -20.57 -8.97
N ASP A 477 28.41 -20.96 -8.83
CA ASP A 477 27.76 -22.07 -9.52
C ASP A 477 27.59 -21.84 -11.03
N LEU A 478 27.57 -20.58 -11.49
CA LEU A 478 27.37 -20.21 -12.90
C LEU A 478 28.67 -19.80 -13.62
N GLY A 479 29.79 -19.76 -12.91
CA GLY A 479 31.05 -19.22 -13.41
C GLY A 479 31.15 -17.69 -13.32
N LYS A 480 32.14 -17.11 -13.99
CA LYS A 480 32.45 -15.68 -13.88
C LYS A 480 31.42 -14.82 -14.63
N GLY A 481 31.02 -13.70 -14.03
CA GLY A 481 30.18 -12.67 -14.68
C GLY A 481 28.69 -12.71 -14.36
N TYR A 482 28.25 -13.57 -13.44
CA TYR A 482 26.87 -13.66 -12.97
C TYR A 482 26.67 -13.25 -11.51
N ASP A 483 27.74 -12.76 -10.87
CA ASP A 483 27.68 -12.17 -9.53
C ASP A 483 26.89 -10.85 -9.55
N GLY A 484 26.29 -10.50 -8.43
CA GLY A 484 25.59 -9.23 -8.23
C GLY A 484 24.09 -9.42 -8.10
N TRP A 485 23.31 -8.57 -8.77
CA TRP A 485 21.85 -8.60 -8.66
C TRP A 485 21.25 -9.85 -9.32
N GLN A 486 20.45 -10.56 -8.53
CA GLN A 486 19.66 -11.71 -8.95
C GLN A 486 18.18 -11.38 -8.78
N VAL A 487 17.39 -11.52 -9.85
CA VAL A 487 15.93 -11.37 -9.83
C VAL A 487 15.32 -12.50 -9.03
N ILE A 488 14.48 -12.14 -8.05
CA ILE A 488 13.62 -13.05 -7.30
C ILE A 488 12.22 -12.47 -7.26
N ASP A 489 11.21 -13.28 -7.59
CA ASP A 489 9.81 -12.86 -7.56
C ASP A 489 8.98 -13.80 -6.71
N ALA A 490 8.33 -13.23 -5.70
CA ALA A 490 7.45 -13.95 -4.79
C ALA A 490 5.97 -13.87 -5.21
N THR A 491 5.65 -13.12 -6.27
CA THR A 491 4.31 -13.08 -6.82
C THR A 491 4.00 -14.43 -7.47
N PRO A 492 2.91 -15.12 -7.09
CA PRO A 492 2.58 -16.42 -7.66
C PRO A 492 2.03 -16.23 -9.09
N GLN A 493 2.94 -16.23 -10.06
CA GLN A 493 2.66 -16.10 -11.50
C GLN A 493 2.75 -17.48 -12.16
N GLU A 494 3.98 -17.99 -12.32
CA GLU A 494 4.27 -19.27 -12.96
C GLU A 494 4.83 -20.32 -11.99
N LEU A 495 4.60 -21.59 -12.33
CA LEU A 495 5.13 -22.71 -11.55
C LEU A 495 6.57 -23.02 -11.98
N SER A 496 7.51 -22.96 -11.03
CA SER A 496 8.88 -23.43 -11.22
C SER A 496 9.10 -24.73 -10.46
N SER A 497 9.34 -25.82 -11.20
CA SER A 497 9.44 -27.18 -10.65
C SER A 497 8.19 -27.61 -9.86
N GLY A 498 7.01 -27.20 -10.33
CA GLY A 498 5.72 -27.55 -9.71
C GLY A 498 5.35 -26.74 -8.46
N VAL A 499 6.04 -25.63 -8.20
CA VAL A 499 5.85 -24.75 -7.03
C VAL A 499 5.85 -23.30 -7.49
N TYR A 500 5.01 -22.45 -6.90
CA TYR A 500 5.01 -21.00 -7.11
C TYR A 500 6.23 -20.35 -6.44
N GLN A 501 7.33 -20.30 -7.19
CA GLN A 501 8.60 -19.70 -6.80
C GLN A 501 9.31 -19.21 -8.07
N CYS A 502 10.02 -18.10 -8.00
CA CYS A 502 10.77 -17.58 -9.14
C CYS A 502 12.14 -17.04 -8.72
N GLY A 503 13.18 -17.37 -9.50
CA GLY A 503 14.57 -16.95 -9.26
C GLY A 503 15.31 -17.80 -8.23
N PRO A 504 16.56 -17.45 -7.89
CA PRO A 504 17.32 -16.28 -8.34
C PRO A 504 17.85 -16.38 -9.78
N ALA A 505 17.46 -15.46 -10.65
CA ALA A 505 17.98 -15.33 -12.01
C ALA A 505 19.01 -14.20 -12.11
N PRO A 506 20.22 -14.39 -12.66
CA PRO A 506 21.18 -13.30 -12.80
C PRO A 506 20.64 -12.23 -13.76
N VAL A 507 20.60 -10.97 -13.33
CA VAL A 507 20.20 -9.83 -14.19
C VAL A 507 21.09 -9.77 -15.44
N THR A 508 22.36 -10.16 -15.32
CA THR A 508 23.30 -10.25 -16.44
C THR A 508 22.95 -11.34 -17.45
N ALA A 509 22.37 -12.47 -17.03
CA ALA A 509 21.91 -13.52 -17.93
C ALA A 509 20.67 -13.04 -18.71
N ILE A 510 19.75 -12.36 -18.03
CA ILE A 510 18.57 -11.73 -18.65
C ILE A 510 19.00 -10.72 -19.72
N LYS A 511 19.95 -9.84 -19.40
CA LYS A 511 20.47 -8.86 -20.36
C LYS A 511 21.06 -9.47 -21.64
N LYS A 512 21.69 -10.63 -21.52
CA LYS A 512 22.32 -11.32 -22.66
C LYS A 512 21.37 -12.26 -23.40
N GLY A 513 20.16 -12.48 -22.90
CA GLY A 513 19.25 -13.51 -23.42
C GLY A 513 19.77 -14.93 -23.21
N GLU A 514 20.55 -15.18 -22.17
CA GLU A 514 21.07 -16.51 -21.81
C GLU A 514 20.04 -17.23 -20.91
N ILE A 515 18.88 -17.58 -21.47
CA ILE A 515 17.72 -18.05 -20.71
C ILE A 515 17.86 -19.49 -20.17
N GLY A 516 18.83 -20.26 -20.66
CA GLY A 516 19.16 -21.58 -20.12
C GLY A 516 19.83 -21.55 -18.73
N ARG A 517 20.18 -20.37 -18.20
CA ARG A 517 20.80 -20.23 -16.89
C ARG A 517 19.76 -20.37 -15.76
N PRO A 518 20.02 -21.18 -14.73
CA PRO A 518 19.11 -21.27 -13.61
C PRO A 518 19.16 -19.98 -12.76
N PHE A 519 18.04 -19.52 -12.22
CA PHE A 519 16.71 -20.12 -12.24
C PHE A 519 15.72 -19.23 -12.98
N ASP A 520 14.74 -19.82 -13.65
CA ASP A 520 13.55 -19.12 -14.17
C ASP A 520 13.85 -17.94 -15.13
N ALA A 521 15.05 -17.91 -15.70
CA ALA A 521 15.48 -16.88 -16.64
C ALA A 521 14.59 -16.75 -17.90
N PRO A 522 13.99 -17.82 -18.47
CA PRO A 522 13.09 -17.67 -19.61
C PRO A 522 11.87 -16.79 -19.31
N PHE A 523 11.21 -17.04 -18.17
CA PHE A 523 10.05 -16.28 -17.72
C PHE A 523 10.40 -14.81 -17.49
N ILE A 524 11.46 -14.55 -16.72
CA ILE A 524 11.91 -13.18 -16.41
C ILE A 524 12.38 -12.44 -17.67
N PHE A 525 13.01 -13.14 -18.62
CA PHE A 525 13.41 -12.56 -19.89
C PHE A 525 12.20 -12.09 -20.69
N ALA A 526 11.15 -12.93 -20.77
CA ALA A 526 9.90 -12.55 -21.41
C ALA A 526 9.30 -11.31 -20.77
N GLU A 527 9.27 -11.21 -19.42
CA GLU A 527 8.72 -10.05 -18.70
C GLU A 527 9.31 -8.70 -19.14
N VAL A 528 10.58 -8.68 -19.59
CA VAL A 528 11.29 -7.44 -19.98
C VAL A 528 11.60 -7.29 -21.47
N ASN A 529 11.58 -8.37 -22.26
CA ASN A 529 12.02 -8.35 -23.66
C ASN A 529 11.03 -9.02 -24.64
N ALA A 530 9.86 -9.48 -24.20
CA ALA A 530 8.93 -10.15 -25.11
C ALA A 530 8.51 -9.25 -26.28
N ASP A 531 8.60 -9.79 -27.49
CA ASP A 531 8.01 -9.17 -28.68
C ASP A 531 6.49 -9.42 -28.64
N ILE A 532 5.68 -8.41 -28.98
CA ILE A 532 4.22 -8.57 -29.07
C ILE A 532 3.86 -8.91 -30.51
N VAL A 533 3.30 -10.09 -30.75
CA VAL A 533 2.91 -10.54 -32.08
C VAL A 533 1.39 -10.39 -32.24
N HIS A 534 0.97 -9.63 -33.24
CA HIS A 534 -0.43 -9.44 -33.56
C HIS A 534 -0.80 -10.37 -34.72
N TRP A 535 -1.81 -11.19 -34.49
CA TRP A 535 -2.31 -12.21 -35.41
C TRP A 535 -3.71 -11.87 -35.90
N GLU A 536 -3.97 -12.03 -37.19
CA GLU A 536 -5.34 -12.11 -37.72
C GLU A 536 -5.70 -13.59 -37.91
N ILE A 537 -6.81 -14.01 -37.31
CA ILE A 537 -7.41 -15.32 -37.52
C ILE A 537 -8.39 -15.20 -38.69
N LEU A 538 -8.07 -15.89 -39.78
CA LEU A 538 -8.87 -15.90 -41.00
C LEU A 538 -10.08 -16.85 -40.88
N PRO A 539 -11.13 -16.70 -41.70
CA PRO A 539 -12.33 -17.54 -41.64
C PRO A 539 -12.11 -19.05 -41.86
N ASN A 540 -10.94 -19.44 -42.35
CA ASN A 540 -10.52 -20.84 -42.53
C ASN A 540 -9.67 -21.35 -41.35
N ASP A 541 -9.67 -20.64 -40.22
CA ASP A 541 -8.89 -20.89 -39.01
C ASP A 541 -7.36 -20.82 -39.19
N SER A 542 -6.88 -20.26 -40.31
CA SER A 542 -5.45 -19.98 -40.46
C SER A 542 -5.04 -18.65 -39.82
N TRP A 543 -3.82 -18.61 -39.31
CA TRP A 543 -3.28 -17.46 -38.57
C TRP A 543 -2.23 -16.75 -39.42
N VAL A 544 -2.34 -15.42 -39.52
CA VAL A 544 -1.36 -14.60 -40.25
C VAL A 544 -0.86 -13.47 -39.37
N ILE A 545 0.45 -13.24 -39.38
CA ILE A 545 1.08 -12.12 -38.67
C ILE A 545 0.72 -10.83 -39.39
N ILE A 546 0.16 -9.87 -38.65
CA ILE A 546 -0.16 -8.54 -39.17
C ILE A 546 0.81 -7.47 -38.68
N LYS A 547 1.39 -7.65 -37.49
CA LYS A 547 2.36 -6.71 -36.87
C LYS A 547 3.15 -7.39 -35.76
N THR A 548 4.41 -7.00 -35.61
CA THR A 548 5.22 -7.33 -34.43
C THR A 548 5.71 -6.04 -33.78
N ASP A 549 5.44 -5.85 -32.49
CA ASP A 549 5.94 -4.72 -31.70
C ASP A 549 7.09 -5.20 -30.81
N SER A 550 8.32 -4.78 -31.16
CA SER A 550 9.54 -5.23 -30.47
C SER A 550 9.96 -4.34 -29.30
N ASN A 551 9.33 -3.18 -29.15
CA ASN A 551 9.80 -2.10 -28.29
C ASN A 551 8.73 -1.65 -27.29
N ASP A 552 7.75 -2.49 -26.96
CA ASP A 552 6.64 -2.08 -26.08
C ASP A 552 6.71 -2.67 -24.67
N VAL A 553 7.50 -3.73 -24.47
CA VAL A 553 7.67 -4.44 -23.20
C VAL A 553 8.92 -3.97 -22.46
N GLY A 554 8.88 -3.99 -21.13
CA GLY A 554 10.07 -3.80 -20.31
C GLY A 554 10.56 -2.35 -20.23
N LYS A 555 9.69 -1.43 -19.84
CA LYS A 555 9.95 0.02 -19.85
C LYS A 555 10.30 0.56 -18.47
N ASN A 556 11.20 1.56 -18.44
CA ASN A 556 11.53 2.36 -17.26
C ASN A 556 11.70 1.53 -15.99
N ILE A 557 12.45 0.41 -16.07
CA ILE A 557 12.66 -0.49 -14.95
C ILE A 557 13.31 0.31 -13.83
N SER A 558 12.64 0.39 -12.68
CA SER A 558 12.91 1.42 -11.67
C SER A 558 13.06 0.83 -10.28
N THR A 559 14.00 1.38 -9.52
CA THR A 559 14.20 1.11 -8.09
C THR A 559 14.43 2.41 -7.33
N LYS A 560 14.40 2.34 -5.99
CA LYS A 560 14.83 3.46 -5.16
C LYS A 560 16.31 3.72 -5.34
N LYS A 561 16.66 5.00 -5.49
CA LYS A 561 18.03 5.47 -5.50
C LYS A 561 18.73 5.09 -4.19
N PRO A 562 19.95 4.50 -4.25
CA PRO A 562 20.68 4.10 -3.08
C PRO A 562 21.41 5.26 -2.44
N ASP A 563 20.66 6.13 -1.77
CA ASP A 563 21.18 7.28 -1.03
C ASP A 563 21.29 7.02 0.48
N GLY A 564 20.94 5.81 0.95
CA GLY A 564 20.95 5.41 2.36
C GLY A 564 19.92 6.16 3.21
N LYS A 565 19.10 7.03 2.61
CA LYS A 565 18.18 7.91 3.32
C LYS A 565 16.77 7.33 3.32
N PRO A 566 16.02 7.50 4.43
CA PRO A 566 14.62 7.12 4.46
C PRO A 566 13.84 7.94 3.43
N TYR A 567 12.90 7.29 2.75
CA TYR A 567 11.99 8.01 1.86
C TYR A 567 11.06 8.92 2.68
N ASN A 568 11.12 10.24 2.46
CA ASN A 568 10.48 11.25 3.31
C ASN A 568 9.03 11.60 2.92
N GLY A 569 8.46 10.98 1.88
CA GLY A 569 7.06 11.16 1.49
C GLY A 569 6.71 12.51 0.87
N GLU A 570 7.67 13.38 0.57
CA GLU A 570 7.42 14.73 0.02
C GLU A 570 6.95 14.73 -1.44
N ALA A 571 7.01 13.60 -2.15
CA ALA A 571 6.52 13.52 -3.51
C ALA A 571 5.04 13.10 -3.51
N SER A 572 4.16 14.00 -3.97
CA SER A 572 2.81 13.61 -4.37
C SER A 572 2.90 12.47 -5.39
N ILE A 573 1.98 11.52 -5.30
CA ILE A 573 1.91 10.27 -6.09
C ILE A 573 1.86 10.55 -7.62
N TRP A 574 1.73 11.81 -8.07
CA TRP A 574 1.28 12.13 -9.44
C TRP A 574 1.99 13.28 -10.18
N ARG A 575 3.15 13.78 -9.75
CA ARG A 575 3.80 14.92 -10.44
C ARG A 575 5.33 14.90 -10.47
N GLY A 576 5.99 13.91 -11.07
CA GLY A 576 7.44 13.98 -11.41
C GLY A 576 8.47 14.21 -10.27
N TYR A 577 8.04 14.57 -9.05
CA TYR A 577 8.88 14.86 -7.90
C TYR A 577 9.53 13.60 -7.31
N GLY A 578 9.03 12.42 -7.68
CA GLY A 578 9.62 11.13 -7.36
C GLY A 578 10.91 10.83 -8.13
N GLU A 579 11.17 11.51 -9.26
CA GLU A 579 12.33 11.27 -10.13
C GLU A 579 13.65 11.45 -9.39
N LYS A 580 13.74 12.40 -8.45
CA LYS A 580 14.95 12.62 -7.62
C LYS A 580 15.29 11.42 -6.73
N TYR A 581 14.32 10.56 -6.43
CA TYR A 581 14.48 9.33 -5.63
C TYR A 581 14.47 8.06 -6.48
N ARG A 582 14.22 8.18 -7.79
CA ARG A 582 14.19 7.05 -8.73
C ARG A 582 15.59 6.79 -9.27
N LEU A 583 15.93 5.51 -9.39
CA LEU A 583 17.04 5.05 -10.19
C LEU A 583 16.47 4.18 -11.31
N ASP A 584 16.74 4.58 -12.55
CA ASP A 584 16.43 3.78 -13.73
C ASP A 584 17.51 2.71 -13.91
N VAL A 585 17.10 1.45 -13.94
CA VAL A 585 17.96 0.28 -14.10
C VAL A 585 17.61 -0.51 -15.36
N THR A 586 16.88 0.07 -16.31
CA THR A 586 16.48 -0.59 -17.56
C THR A 586 17.68 -1.15 -18.32
N SER A 587 18.78 -0.39 -18.35
CA SER A 587 20.03 -0.79 -19.02
C SER A 587 20.76 -1.94 -18.33
N GLU A 588 20.40 -2.29 -17.09
CA GLU A 588 20.89 -3.49 -16.40
C GLU A 588 20.21 -4.75 -16.94
N TYR A 589 18.95 -4.65 -17.37
CA TYR A 589 18.13 -5.78 -17.85
C TYR A 589 18.14 -6.00 -19.35
N LYS A 590 18.32 -4.94 -20.14
CA LYS A 590 18.32 -5.05 -21.59
C LYS A 590 19.22 -4.01 -22.25
N TYR A 591 19.65 -4.30 -23.48
CA TYR A 591 20.36 -3.35 -24.31
C TYR A 591 19.39 -2.29 -24.85
N PRO A 592 19.89 -1.13 -25.35
CA PRO A 592 19.04 -0.10 -25.92
C PRO A 592 18.16 -0.67 -27.05
N GLU A 593 16.86 -0.38 -27.01
CA GLU A 593 15.89 -0.89 -27.98
C GLU A 593 16.27 -0.53 -29.41
N GLY A 594 16.20 -1.52 -30.31
CA GLY A 594 16.59 -1.36 -31.71
C GLY A 594 18.09 -1.42 -31.97
N SER A 595 18.93 -1.63 -30.95
CA SER A 595 20.35 -1.92 -31.15
C SER A 595 20.57 -3.35 -31.66
N LEU A 596 21.72 -3.61 -32.27
CA LEU A 596 22.08 -4.95 -32.74
C LEU A 596 22.19 -5.93 -31.57
N GLU A 597 22.79 -5.50 -30.47
CA GLU A 597 22.97 -6.29 -29.25
C GLU A 597 21.64 -6.70 -28.62
N GLU A 598 20.67 -5.78 -28.63
CA GLU A 598 19.33 -6.01 -28.12
C GLU A 598 18.60 -7.09 -28.93
N ARG A 599 18.60 -6.97 -30.27
CA ARG A 599 18.02 -7.99 -31.16
C ARG A 599 18.77 -9.32 -31.11
N LEU A 600 20.09 -9.30 -30.97
CA LEU A 600 20.88 -10.53 -30.78
C LEU A 600 20.54 -11.22 -29.44
N ALA A 601 20.29 -10.48 -28.36
CA ALA A 601 19.87 -11.06 -27.09
C ALA A 601 18.49 -11.73 -27.21
N VAL A 602 17.53 -11.09 -27.87
CA VAL A 602 16.20 -11.65 -28.17
C VAL A 602 16.29 -12.88 -29.07
N GLN A 603 17.16 -12.86 -30.09
CA GLN A 603 17.42 -14.01 -30.94
C GLN A 603 18.09 -15.16 -30.16
N ASN A 604 19.02 -14.84 -29.26
CA ASN A 604 19.69 -15.84 -28.44
C ASN A 604 18.70 -16.54 -27.51
N ALA A 605 17.83 -15.77 -26.84
CA ALA A 605 16.79 -16.32 -25.98
C ALA A 605 15.85 -17.25 -26.74
N ASP A 606 15.41 -16.85 -27.93
CA ASP A 606 14.53 -17.66 -28.78
C ASP A 606 15.19 -18.94 -29.31
N ASN A 607 16.47 -18.89 -29.70
CA ASN A 607 17.22 -20.09 -30.08
C ASN A 607 17.30 -21.12 -28.92
N GLU A 608 17.30 -20.65 -27.68
CA GLU A 608 17.28 -21.49 -26.48
C GLU A 608 15.85 -21.85 -26.02
N ALA A 609 14.83 -21.16 -26.51
CA ALA A 609 13.43 -21.38 -26.15
C ALA A 609 12.86 -22.64 -26.82
N LYS A 610 11.80 -23.20 -26.24
CA LYS A 610 11.11 -24.37 -26.81
C LYS A 610 10.27 -23.94 -28.02
N GLY A 611 10.76 -24.18 -29.23
CA GLY A 611 9.91 -24.11 -30.43
C GLY A 611 10.54 -23.47 -31.64
N GLY A 612 11.59 -22.66 -31.51
CA GLY A 612 12.31 -21.99 -32.61
C GLY A 612 11.40 -21.12 -33.48
N ARG A 613 11.51 -19.78 -33.39
CA ARG A 613 10.67 -18.89 -34.21
C ARG A 613 10.95 -18.99 -35.71
N ASP A 614 9.87 -19.00 -36.50
CA ASP A 614 9.82 -18.52 -37.90
C ASP A 614 9.09 -17.15 -37.97
N VAL A 615 9.14 -16.37 -36.88
CA VAL A 615 8.36 -15.14 -36.66
C VAL A 615 9.09 -13.88 -37.16
N PHE A 616 10.39 -14.00 -37.49
CA PHE A 616 11.17 -12.93 -38.09
C PHE A 616 10.85 -12.66 -39.58
N ALA A 617 9.89 -13.41 -40.16
CA ALA A 617 9.56 -13.36 -41.59
C ALA A 617 8.54 -12.26 -41.98
N ALA A 618 8.00 -11.50 -41.02
CA ALA A 618 7.16 -10.34 -41.34
C ALA A 618 8.06 -9.19 -41.84
N GLY A 619 8.35 -9.17 -43.14
CA GLY A 619 9.01 -8.03 -43.77
C GLY A 619 8.24 -6.75 -43.48
N ASP A 620 8.95 -5.68 -43.10
CA ASP A 620 8.43 -4.34 -42.87
C ASP A 620 7.67 -3.84 -44.12
N THR A 621 6.35 -4.07 -44.13
CA THR A 621 5.42 -3.67 -45.19
C THR A 621 4.56 -2.48 -44.76
N MET A 622 4.86 -1.89 -43.60
CA MET A 622 4.14 -0.75 -43.04
C MET A 622 4.40 0.51 -43.88
N ASP A 623 3.36 0.98 -44.56
CA ASP A 623 3.40 2.23 -45.32
C ASP A 623 3.05 3.44 -44.44
N ILE A 624 2.47 3.20 -43.24
CA ILE A 624 1.90 4.22 -42.35
C ILE A 624 2.29 3.88 -40.90
N SER A 625 2.81 4.85 -40.16
CA SER A 625 3.00 4.76 -38.71
C SER A 625 1.86 5.48 -37.98
N VAL A 626 1.45 4.93 -36.84
CA VAL A 626 0.44 5.51 -35.95
C VAL A 626 1.09 5.73 -34.58
N GLU A 627 1.01 6.96 -34.07
CA GLU A 627 1.49 7.31 -32.74
C GLU A 627 0.33 7.93 -31.94
N ILE A 628 0.22 7.56 -30.66
CA ILE A 628 -0.72 8.17 -29.72
C ILE A 628 0.04 9.21 -28.90
N GLU A 629 -0.34 10.49 -29.01
CA GLU A 629 0.17 11.58 -28.18
C GLU A 629 -0.85 11.87 -27.07
N GLU A 630 -0.45 11.53 -25.84
CA GLU A 630 -1.24 11.77 -24.63
C GLU A 630 -0.78 13.08 -23.99
N LYS A 631 -1.71 13.93 -23.55
CA LYS A 631 -1.37 15.08 -22.71
C LYS A 631 -1.12 14.61 -21.27
N ASP A 632 0.00 15.04 -20.68
CA ASP A 632 0.40 14.65 -19.31
C ASP A 632 -0.70 14.86 -18.27
N GLY A 633 -0.84 13.91 -17.34
CA GLY A 633 -1.55 14.13 -16.08
C GLY A 633 -3.07 13.97 -16.15
N VAL A 634 -3.56 12.88 -16.77
CA VAL A 634 -4.97 12.50 -16.71
C VAL A 634 -5.34 12.14 -15.27
N LEU A 635 -5.98 13.08 -14.58
CA LEU A 635 -6.52 12.84 -13.23
C LEU A 635 -7.83 12.09 -13.36
N VAL A 636 -8.00 11.03 -12.57
CA VAL A 636 -9.29 10.34 -12.44
C VAL A 636 -10.33 11.38 -12.06
N GLY A 637 -11.27 11.64 -12.96
CA GLY A 637 -12.19 12.75 -12.85
C GLY A 637 -12.15 13.67 -14.08
N ASN A 638 -10.98 14.11 -14.49
CA ASN A 638 -10.93 15.14 -15.51
C ASN A 638 -11.22 14.58 -16.90
N ASP A 639 -11.76 15.43 -17.77
CA ASP A 639 -11.73 15.17 -19.21
C ASP A 639 -10.27 14.93 -19.64
N PHE A 640 -10.05 14.01 -20.58
CA PHE A 640 -8.74 13.77 -21.17
C PHE A 640 -8.84 13.76 -22.69
N GLU A 641 -7.76 14.21 -23.33
CA GLU A 641 -7.64 14.27 -24.78
C GLU A 641 -6.59 13.25 -25.23
N VAL A 642 -6.94 12.49 -26.28
CA VAL A 642 -6.03 11.55 -26.93
C VAL A 642 -5.83 12.05 -28.36
N GLU A 643 -4.61 12.44 -28.71
CA GLU A 643 -4.26 12.85 -30.06
C GLU A 643 -3.64 11.65 -30.80
N LEU A 644 -4.10 11.38 -32.02
CA LEU A 644 -3.53 10.35 -32.89
C LEU A 644 -2.73 11.01 -34.02
N LYS A 645 -1.46 10.65 -34.16
CA LYS A 645 -0.61 11.08 -35.26
C LYS A 645 -0.41 9.95 -36.25
N LEU A 646 -0.89 10.17 -37.47
CA LEU A 646 -0.67 9.27 -38.59
C LEU A 646 0.48 9.82 -39.43
N LYS A 647 1.38 8.97 -39.91
CA LYS A 647 2.47 9.42 -40.79
C LYS A 647 2.69 8.41 -41.89
N ASN A 648 2.64 8.88 -43.14
CA ASN A 648 3.05 8.09 -44.29
C ASN A 648 4.58 7.98 -44.31
N ILE A 649 5.10 6.77 -44.11
CA ILE A 649 6.53 6.47 -43.99
C ILE A 649 7.12 5.81 -45.26
N LYS A 650 6.28 5.54 -46.28
CA LYS A 650 6.72 4.96 -47.56
C LYS A 650 7.68 5.89 -48.29
N LYS A 651 8.93 5.45 -48.52
CA LYS A 651 9.86 6.17 -49.39
C LYS A 651 9.32 6.20 -50.84
N LYS A 652 9.39 7.37 -51.48
CA LYS A 652 8.72 7.85 -52.73
C LYS A 652 7.40 8.56 -52.40
N LYS A 653 7.16 9.72 -53.01
CA LYS A 653 5.99 10.63 -52.84
C LYS A 653 4.64 10.00 -53.25
N ALA A 654 4.38 8.75 -52.89
CA ALA A 654 3.16 8.04 -53.19
C ALA A 654 2.13 8.38 -52.11
N LEU A 655 1.00 8.96 -52.54
CA LEU A 655 -0.17 9.16 -51.70
C LEU A 655 -0.60 7.80 -51.11
N ARG A 656 -1.03 7.82 -49.84
CA ARG A 656 -1.66 6.68 -49.19
C ARG A 656 -3.07 7.05 -48.76
N THR A 657 -3.99 6.11 -48.87
CA THR A 657 -5.34 6.24 -48.33
C THR A 657 -5.56 5.13 -47.33
N VAL A 658 -5.70 5.50 -46.05
CA VAL A 658 -6.20 4.59 -45.02
C VAL A 658 -7.69 4.43 -45.28
N LYS A 659 -8.09 3.27 -45.78
CA LYS A 659 -9.48 2.98 -46.12
C LYS A 659 -10.38 2.99 -44.90
N HIS A 660 -9.89 2.44 -43.80
CA HIS A 660 -10.60 2.33 -42.54
C HIS A 660 -9.61 2.41 -41.36
N LEU A 661 -9.89 3.25 -40.38
CA LEU A 661 -9.14 3.40 -39.13
C LEU A 661 -10.11 3.26 -37.95
N GLN A 662 -9.89 2.28 -37.10
CA GLN A 662 -10.67 2.09 -35.89
C GLN A 662 -9.86 2.51 -34.64
N VAL A 663 -10.52 3.25 -33.75
CA VAL A 663 -9.99 3.70 -32.45
C VAL A 663 -10.86 3.12 -31.35
N VAL A 664 -10.23 2.36 -30.45
CA VAL A 664 -10.90 1.66 -29.35
C VAL A 664 -10.24 2.06 -28.03
N VAL A 665 -11.04 2.48 -27.04
CA VAL A 665 -10.58 2.78 -25.68
C VAL A 665 -11.29 1.83 -24.73
N ASP A 666 -10.52 1.12 -23.92
CA ASP A 666 -11.03 0.16 -22.96
C ASP A 666 -10.57 0.48 -21.55
N SER A 667 -11.43 0.22 -20.57
CA SER A 667 -11.01 0.15 -19.17
C SER A 667 -10.49 -1.25 -18.88
N VAL A 668 -9.31 -1.33 -18.28
CA VAL A 668 -8.65 -2.59 -17.89
C VAL A 668 -8.14 -2.48 -16.44
N LYS A 669 -7.93 -3.61 -15.78
CA LYS A 669 -7.16 -3.63 -14.53
C LYS A 669 -5.68 -3.34 -14.82
N TYR A 670 -4.88 -3.11 -13.78
CA TYR A 670 -3.45 -2.83 -13.98
C TYR A 670 -2.68 -4.01 -14.59
N THR A 671 -3.21 -5.22 -14.44
CA THR A 671 -2.77 -6.49 -15.03
C THR A 671 -3.16 -6.65 -16.50
N GLY A 672 -3.95 -5.72 -17.06
CA GLY A 672 -4.41 -5.77 -18.45
C GLY A 672 -5.68 -6.60 -18.70
N ASP A 673 -6.15 -7.37 -17.71
CA ASP A 673 -7.38 -8.17 -17.78
C ASP A 673 -8.65 -7.34 -17.46
N GLY A 674 -9.82 -7.98 -17.63
CA GLY A 674 -11.12 -7.36 -17.29
C GLY A 674 -11.52 -6.24 -18.23
N ARG A 675 -11.11 -6.35 -19.51
CA ARG A 675 -11.38 -5.37 -20.57
C ARG A 675 -12.86 -5.07 -20.70
N ARG A 676 -13.21 -3.79 -20.62
CA ARG A 676 -14.54 -3.28 -20.94
C ARG A 676 -14.42 -2.12 -21.90
N ASN A 677 -15.08 -2.25 -23.05
CA ASN A 677 -15.08 -1.18 -24.04
C ASN A 677 -15.79 0.06 -23.51
N VAL A 678 -15.09 1.19 -23.59
CA VAL A 678 -15.58 2.52 -23.18
C VAL A 678 -15.88 3.35 -24.42
N ILE A 679 -15.00 3.31 -25.42
CA ILE A 679 -15.14 4.06 -26.67
C ILE A 679 -14.79 3.15 -27.84
N LYS A 680 -15.57 3.23 -28.93
CA LYS A 680 -15.26 2.68 -30.24
C LYS A 680 -15.64 3.70 -31.30
N LYS A 681 -14.71 4.02 -32.20
CA LYS A 681 -14.90 4.95 -33.32
C LYS A 681 -14.17 4.50 -34.55
N SER A 682 -14.69 4.86 -35.71
CA SER A 682 -14.07 4.57 -36.99
C SER A 682 -13.98 5.80 -37.89
N PHE A 683 -12.97 5.84 -38.74
CA PHE A 683 -12.70 6.90 -39.70
C PHE A 683 -12.32 6.27 -41.04
N ASP A 684 -12.93 6.73 -42.12
CA ASP A 684 -12.77 6.14 -43.44
C ASP A 684 -12.07 7.09 -44.42
N ASP A 685 -11.43 6.52 -45.43
CA ASP A 685 -10.84 7.23 -46.58
C ASP A 685 -9.89 8.40 -46.21
N ILE A 686 -9.10 8.22 -45.15
CA ILE A 686 -8.08 9.17 -44.71
C ILE A 686 -6.93 9.21 -45.73
N ARG A 687 -6.69 10.37 -46.35
CA ARG A 687 -5.61 10.57 -47.33
C ARG A 687 -4.38 11.19 -46.67
N LEU A 688 -3.21 10.59 -46.90
CA LEU A 688 -1.92 10.99 -46.32
C LEU A 688 -0.86 11.19 -47.39
N ASP A 689 -0.37 12.41 -47.51
CA ASP A 689 0.80 12.75 -48.32
C ASP A 689 2.10 12.27 -47.66
N TYR A 690 3.18 12.19 -48.44
CA TYR A 690 4.49 11.79 -47.91
C TYR A 690 5.01 12.83 -46.91
N GLY A 691 5.36 12.39 -45.70
CA GLY A 691 6.01 13.22 -44.69
C GLY A 691 5.09 14.13 -43.87
N GLU A 692 3.84 14.37 -44.28
CA GLU A 692 2.87 15.14 -43.51
C GLU A 692 1.52 14.42 -43.42
N GLY A 693 1.02 14.29 -42.19
CA GLY A 693 -0.22 13.56 -41.91
C GLY A 693 -0.77 13.75 -40.49
N LYS A 694 -0.56 14.90 -39.85
CA LYS A 694 -1.27 15.17 -38.58
C LYS A 694 -2.77 15.27 -38.85
N ILE A 695 -3.50 14.19 -38.62
CA ILE A 695 -4.95 14.24 -38.47
C ILE A 695 -5.21 14.42 -36.99
N GLN A 696 -5.47 15.66 -36.61
CA GLN A 696 -5.84 15.98 -35.24
C GLN A 696 -7.33 15.66 -35.07
N LEU A 697 -7.64 14.57 -34.37
CA LEU A 697 -8.98 14.35 -33.86
C LEU A 697 -9.21 15.36 -32.73
N THR A 698 -9.80 16.50 -33.07
CA THR A 698 -10.13 17.53 -32.08
C THR A 698 -11.45 17.22 -31.38
N ASN A 699 -11.56 17.68 -30.15
CA ASN A 699 -12.55 17.42 -29.11
C ASN A 699 -14.04 17.41 -29.57
N SER A 700 -14.39 17.99 -30.72
CA SER A 700 -15.76 17.96 -31.25
C SER A 700 -16.26 16.55 -31.58
N ASP A 701 -15.36 15.64 -31.99
CA ASP A 701 -15.77 14.29 -32.32
C ASP A 701 -15.87 13.44 -31.05
N LEU A 702 -14.85 13.41 -30.18
CA LEU A 702 -14.72 12.51 -29.01
C LEU A 702 -15.48 12.95 -27.75
N LEU A 703 -16.57 13.71 -27.90
CA LEU A 703 -17.21 14.47 -26.83
C LEU A 703 -18.03 13.61 -25.85
N ALA A 704 -17.33 12.85 -25.00
CA ALA A 704 -17.77 12.31 -23.72
C ALA A 704 -16.51 11.74 -23.01
N PHE A 705 -16.08 12.14 -21.82
CA PHE A 705 -16.84 12.17 -20.58
C PHE A 705 -16.04 12.82 -19.45
N ASN A 706 -16.74 13.66 -18.67
CA ASN A 706 -16.31 14.17 -17.36
C ASN A 706 -16.47 13.07 -16.31
N THR A 707 -15.54 12.99 -15.37
CA THR A 707 -15.65 12.15 -14.16
C THR A 707 -15.46 13.01 -12.88
N LYS A 708 -16.07 12.69 -11.74
CA LYS A 708 -15.63 13.19 -10.42
C LYS A 708 -15.85 12.08 -9.41
N LEU A 709 -14.90 11.93 -8.49
CA LEU A 709 -14.57 10.68 -7.79
C LEU A 709 -15.71 9.93 -7.06
N PRO A 710 -16.73 10.53 -6.42
CA PRO A 710 -17.73 9.73 -5.69
C PRO A 710 -18.65 8.96 -6.64
N THR A 711 -19.32 9.66 -7.56
CA THR A 711 -20.24 9.04 -8.52
C THR A 711 -19.49 8.12 -9.46
N CYS A 712 -18.24 8.44 -9.82
CA CYS A 712 -17.42 7.61 -10.69
C CYS A 712 -16.99 6.30 -10.03
N CYS A 713 -16.67 6.27 -8.73
CA CYS A 713 -16.43 5.01 -8.02
C CYS A 713 -17.67 4.10 -8.00
N ILE A 714 -18.89 4.66 -7.94
CA ILE A 714 -20.14 3.90 -8.09
C ILE A 714 -20.37 3.47 -9.55
N LEU A 715 -20.21 4.38 -10.50
CA LEU A 715 -20.43 4.14 -11.94
C LEU A 715 -19.47 3.07 -12.51
N ILE A 716 -18.24 3.02 -12.01
CA ILE A 716 -17.24 2.02 -12.37
C ILE A 716 -17.19 0.83 -11.38
N ASN A 717 -18.16 0.72 -10.46
CA ASN A 717 -18.31 -0.35 -9.46
C ASN A 717 -17.11 -0.56 -8.50
N VAL A 718 -16.25 0.44 -8.31
CA VAL A 718 -15.15 0.40 -7.32
C VAL A 718 -15.67 0.60 -5.89
N ILE A 719 -16.77 1.33 -5.70
CA ILE A 719 -17.46 1.49 -4.41
C ILE A 719 -18.96 1.30 -4.65
N GLU A 720 -19.56 0.28 -4.03
CA GLU A 720 -20.97 -0.06 -4.24
C GLU A 720 -21.97 0.74 -3.38
N VAL A 721 -21.52 1.22 -2.21
CA VAL A 721 -22.32 1.98 -1.23
C VAL A 721 -21.43 3.07 -0.63
N MET A 722 -21.89 4.32 -0.64
CA MET A 722 -21.19 5.44 -0.02
C MET A 722 -22.15 6.42 0.66
N ILE A 723 -21.59 7.22 1.56
CA ILE A 723 -22.26 8.36 2.14
C ILE A 723 -21.60 9.62 1.58
N ALA A 724 -22.40 10.47 0.92
CA ALA A 724 -22.00 11.76 0.41
C ALA A 724 -22.65 12.84 1.27
N GLY A 725 -21.87 13.76 1.83
CA GLY A 725 -22.40 14.79 2.72
C GLY A 725 -21.36 15.82 3.08
N GLY A 726 -21.79 16.86 3.77
CA GLY A 726 -20.94 17.93 4.28
C GLY A 726 -21.55 18.57 5.53
N MET A 727 -20.73 19.34 6.24
CA MET A 727 -21.11 20.01 7.47
C MET A 727 -20.24 21.24 7.70
N GLU A 728 -20.83 22.28 8.27
CA GLU A 728 -20.12 23.47 8.74
C GLU A 728 -20.64 23.87 10.11
N SER A 729 -19.72 24.39 10.93
CA SER A 729 -20.07 25.17 12.12
C SER A 729 -19.40 26.52 11.99
N MET A 730 -20.03 27.39 11.20
CA MET A 730 -19.56 28.76 10.95
C MET A 730 -19.50 29.55 12.26
N SER A 731 -20.41 29.28 13.21
CA SER A 731 -20.44 29.93 14.52
C SER A 731 -19.19 29.65 15.39
N ASN A 732 -18.46 28.57 15.12
CA ASN A 732 -17.30 28.13 15.91
C ASN A 732 -15.96 28.31 15.17
N VAL A 733 -15.95 28.95 13.99
CA VAL A 733 -14.71 29.16 13.23
C VAL A 733 -13.80 30.13 14.00
N PRO A 734 -12.52 29.76 14.24
CA PRO A 734 -11.62 30.60 15.01
C PRO A 734 -11.03 31.74 14.15
N TYR A 735 -10.54 32.77 14.84
CA TYR A 735 -9.60 33.71 14.25
C TYR A 735 -8.21 33.06 14.12
N TYR A 736 -7.56 33.25 12.97
CA TYR A 736 -6.22 32.74 12.69
C TYR A 736 -5.14 33.77 13.02
N MET A 737 -4.00 33.26 13.51
CA MET A 737 -2.78 34.01 13.75
C MET A 737 -1.61 33.30 13.06
N SER A 738 -0.81 34.03 12.28
CA SER A 738 0.37 33.49 11.62
C SER A 738 1.38 32.95 12.64
N ARG A 739 2.03 31.81 12.35
CA ARG A 739 3.06 31.22 13.22
C ARG A 739 4.34 32.08 13.22
N GLY A 740 4.90 32.38 14.39
CA GLY A 740 6.16 33.13 14.54
C GLY A 740 6.21 34.01 15.80
N GLN A 741 7.13 34.98 15.84
CA GLN A 741 7.19 35.99 16.91
C GLN A 741 5.99 36.94 16.80
N THR A 742 5.12 36.94 17.81
CA THR A 742 4.09 37.98 17.98
C THR A 742 4.78 39.34 18.15
N PRO A 743 4.60 40.30 17.21
CA PRO A 743 5.19 41.62 17.34
C PRO A 743 4.64 42.32 18.60
N TYR A 744 5.52 42.98 19.37
CA TYR A 744 5.09 43.77 20.53
C TYR A 744 4.14 44.89 20.06
N GLY A 745 2.88 44.87 20.54
CA GLY A 745 1.89 45.92 20.30
C GLY A 745 1.09 45.83 18.99
N LYS A 746 1.30 44.83 18.13
CA LYS A 746 0.54 44.69 16.86
C LYS A 746 0.27 43.23 16.51
N VAL A 747 -0.77 42.67 17.11
CA VAL A 747 -1.30 41.34 16.75
C VAL A 747 -2.46 41.53 15.77
N GLU A 748 -2.32 40.98 14.58
CA GLU A 748 -3.39 40.94 13.58
C GLU A 748 -4.01 39.55 13.56
N LEU A 749 -5.32 39.49 13.83
CA LEU A 749 -6.11 38.27 13.79
C LEU A 749 -6.91 38.24 12.50
N LYS A 750 -6.79 37.16 11.73
CA LYS A 750 -7.57 36.97 10.50
C LYS A 750 -8.85 36.21 10.80
N ASP A 751 -10.00 36.72 10.39
CA ASP A 751 -11.26 36.00 10.51
C ASP A 751 -11.22 34.75 9.62
N GLY A 752 -11.36 33.56 10.22
CA GLY A 752 -11.24 32.31 9.49
C GLY A 752 -12.37 32.08 8.49
N ILE A 753 -13.57 32.61 8.75
CA ILE A 753 -14.73 32.48 7.85
C ILE A 753 -14.47 33.31 6.59
N VAL A 754 -14.05 34.57 6.80
CA VAL A 754 -13.77 35.48 5.70
C VAL A 754 -12.58 34.96 4.90
N PHE A 755 -11.50 34.55 5.57
CA PHE A 755 -10.27 34.12 4.92
C PHE A 755 -10.41 32.84 4.09
N ASP A 756 -11.13 31.83 4.60
CA ASP A 756 -11.21 30.50 3.98
C ASP A 756 -12.46 30.31 3.10
N GLY A 757 -13.62 30.79 3.57
CA GLY A 757 -14.91 30.49 2.95
C GLY A 757 -15.52 31.61 2.11
N LEU A 758 -15.21 32.88 2.41
CA LEU A 758 -15.91 34.04 1.82
C LEU A 758 -15.01 35.02 1.05
N THR A 759 -13.73 34.71 0.91
CA THR A 759 -12.78 35.47 0.08
C THR A 759 -12.46 34.67 -1.17
N ASP A 760 -12.56 35.33 -2.33
CA ASP A 760 -12.12 34.73 -3.58
C ASP A 760 -10.62 34.42 -3.54
N ALA A 761 -10.26 33.19 -3.90
CA ALA A 761 -8.89 32.70 -3.77
C ALA A 761 -7.92 33.33 -4.79
N TYR A 762 -8.43 33.96 -5.85
CA TYR A 762 -7.62 34.50 -6.95
C TYR A 762 -7.44 36.00 -6.83
N ASP A 763 -8.55 36.74 -6.72
CA ASP A 763 -8.56 38.19 -6.69
C ASP A 763 -8.49 38.75 -5.25
N HIS A 764 -8.58 37.88 -4.24
CA HIS A 764 -8.53 38.23 -2.81
C HIS A 764 -9.58 39.27 -2.39
N ILE A 765 -10.74 39.25 -3.06
CA ILE A 765 -11.90 40.09 -2.76
C ILE A 765 -13.01 39.27 -2.09
N HIS A 766 -13.85 39.94 -1.30
CA HIS A 766 -15.00 39.26 -0.68
C HIS A 766 -15.99 38.78 -1.75
N MET A 767 -16.54 37.58 -1.62
CA MET A 767 -17.47 36.99 -2.60
C MET A 767 -18.72 37.83 -2.85
N GLY A 768 -19.12 38.63 -1.85
CA GLY A 768 -20.16 39.64 -1.99
C GLY A 768 -19.86 40.73 -3.03
N VAL A 769 -18.58 41.08 -3.24
CA VAL A 769 -18.16 42.01 -4.31
C VAL A 769 -18.37 41.39 -5.69
N CYS A 770 -18.13 40.09 -5.84
CA CYS A 770 -18.44 39.37 -7.07
C CYS A 770 -19.97 39.37 -7.33
N ALA A 771 -20.78 39.22 -6.28
CA ALA A 771 -22.23 39.32 -6.37
C ALA A 771 -22.70 40.72 -6.82
N GLU A 772 -22.09 41.80 -6.31
CA GLU A 772 -22.34 43.16 -6.78
C GLU A 772 -21.96 43.35 -8.26
N ASN A 773 -20.85 42.74 -8.70
CA ASN A 773 -20.46 42.75 -10.11
C ASN A 773 -21.52 42.07 -11.00
N THR A 774 -22.04 40.90 -10.58
CA THR A 774 -23.13 40.23 -11.28
C THR A 774 -24.40 41.07 -11.30
N ALA A 775 -24.80 41.67 -10.17
CA ALA A 775 -25.99 42.52 -10.11
C ALA A 775 -25.88 43.69 -11.11
N LYS A 776 -24.72 44.34 -11.20
CA LYS A 776 -24.44 45.38 -12.19
C LYS A 776 -24.50 44.87 -13.63
N LYS A 777 -23.85 43.74 -13.92
CA LYS A 777 -23.80 43.12 -15.26
C LYS A 777 -25.18 42.74 -15.78
N TYR A 778 -26.02 42.19 -14.92
CA TYR A 778 -27.37 41.73 -15.26
C TYR A 778 -28.47 42.77 -15.03
N LYS A 779 -28.11 43.96 -14.53
CA LYS A 779 -29.01 45.05 -14.16
C LYS A 779 -30.09 44.60 -13.15
N ILE A 780 -29.68 43.83 -12.16
CA ILE A 780 -30.54 43.38 -11.07
C ILE A 780 -30.53 44.48 -10.00
N SER A 781 -31.68 45.11 -9.78
CA SER A 781 -31.87 46.15 -8.78
C SER A 781 -31.81 45.59 -7.36
N ARG A 782 -31.72 46.49 -6.37
CA ARG A 782 -31.86 46.07 -4.98
C ARG A 782 -33.28 45.63 -4.68
N GLU A 783 -34.27 46.34 -5.22
CA GLU A 783 -35.69 46.04 -5.03
C GLU A 783 -36.01 44.60 -5.48
N GLU A 784 -35.49 44.17 -6.64
CA GLU A 784 -35.66 42.79 -7.12
C GLU A 784 -35.01 41.75 -6.18
N GLN A 785 -33.83 42.03 -5.63
CA GLN A 785 -33.15 41.14 -4.69
C GLN A 785 -33.92 41.05 -3.36
N ASP A 786 -34.40 42.18 -2.86
CA ASP A 786 -35.17 42.25 -1.61
C ASP A 786 -36.53 41.54 -1.78
N GLU A 787 -37.22 41.73 -2.91
CA GLU A 787 -38.46 41.02 -3.23
C GLU A 787 -38.26 39.50 -3.34
N TYR A 788 -37.18 39.07 -4.00
CA TYR A 788 -36.82 37.65 -4.07
C TYR A 788 -36.58 37.06 -2.68
N ALA A 789 -35.80 37.74 -1.85
CA ALA A 789 -35.50 37.28 -0.49
C ALA A 789 -36.79 37.18 0.34
N ILE A 790 -37.69 38.18 0.27
CA ILE A 790 -39.01 38.14 0.91
C ILE A 790 -39.82 36.94 0.43
N ARG A 791 -39.79 36.62 -0.87
CA ARG A 791 -40.42 35.42 -1.44
C ARG A 791 -39.82 34.15 -0.82
N SER A 792 -38.49 34.03 -0.78
CA SER A 792 -37.79 32.86 -0.19
C SER A 792 -38.23 32.63 1.27
N TYR A 793 -38.28 33.68 2.09
CA TYR A 793 -38.76 33.59 3.49
C TYR A 793 -40.24 33.20 3.63
N LYS A 794 -41.12 33.74 2.77
CA LYS A 794 -42.54 33.36 2.81
C LYS A 794 -42.76 31.90 2.40
N LEU A 795 -42.03 31.42 1.41
CA LEU A 795 -42.11 30.03 0.95
C LEU A 795 -41.57 29.05 2.00
N SER A 796 -40.44 29.36 2.65
CA SER A 796 -39.92 28.52 3.74
C SER A 796 -40.81 28.53 4.97
N GLN A 797 -41.43 29.67 5.33
CA GLN A 797 -42.46 29.73 6.37
C GLN A 797 -43.68 28.83 6.05
N GLN A 798 -44.16 28.85 4.80
CA GLN A 798 -45.27 28.01 4.35
C GLN A 798 -44.90 26.51 4.33
N ALA A 799 -43.70 26.17 3.83
CA ALA A 799 -43.20 24.81 3.79
C ALA A 799 -42.99 24.23 5.20
N ALA A 800 -42.48 25.05 6.13
CA ALA A 800 -42.37 24.65 7.52
C ALA A 800 -43.75 24.44 8.17
N ALA A 801 -44.70 25.36 7.94
CA ALA A 801 -46.07 25.25 8.47
C ALA A 801 -46.83 24.02 7.94
N SER A 802 -46.53 23.57 6.72
CA SER A 802 -47.11 22.35 6.14
C SER A 802 -46.40 21.05 6.57
N GLY A 803 -45.34 21.15 7.37
CA GLY A 803 -44.57 19.99 7.87
C GLY A 803 -43.63 19.37 6.83
N LEU A 804 -43.39 20.05 5.71
CA LEU A 804 -42.65 19.53 4.56
C LEU A 804 -41.19 19.18 4.91
N PHE A 805 -40.52 20.04 5.67
CA PHE A 805 -39.14 19.84 6.11
C PHE A 805 -38.96 18.69 7.12
N GLY A 806 -40.04 18.17 7.72
CA GLY A 806 -39.97 17.09 8.70
C GLY A 806 -39.38 15.79 8.16
N LYS A 807 -39.42 15.57 6.83
CA LYS A 807 -38.86 14.36 6.17
C LYS A 807 -37.35 14.44 5.96
N GLU A 808 -36.78 15.64 5.96
CA GLU A 808 -35.35 15.88 5.68
C GLU A 808 -34.57 16.35 6.93
N ILE A 809 -35.25 16.80 7.99
CA ILE A 809 -34.63 17.21 9.24
C ILE A 809 -34.55 16.04 10.22
N THR A 810 -33.35 15.78 10.75
CA THR A 810 -33.14 14.83 11.85
C THR A 810 -32.89 15.59 13.16
N PRO A 811 -33.56 15.24 14.27
CA PRO A 811 -33.30 15.86 15.57
C PRO A 811 -31.83 15.78 16.00
N VAL A 812 -31.27 16.89 16.49
CA VAL A 812 -29.89 16.97 17.00
C VAL A 812 -29.90 17.45 18.44
N GLU A 813 -29.24 16.69 19.32
CA GLU A 813 -29.09 17.05 20.73
C GLU A 813 -27.80 17.86 20.96
N ILE A 814 -27.94 19.09 21.44
CA ILE A 814 -26.85 20.00 21.77
C ILE A 814 -26.64 20.00 23.28
N THR A 815 -25.49 19.46 23.71
CA THR A 815 -25.12 19.41 25.14
C THR A 815 -24.77 20.80 25.66
N ARG A 816 -25.46 21.26 26.71
CA ARG A 816 -25.15 22.51 27.41
C ARG A 816 -24.17 22.27 28.57
N LYS A 817 -23.31 23.25 28.87
CA LYS A 817 -22.39 23.20 30.02
C LYS A 817 -23.13 23.18 31.38
N ARG A 818 -24.35 23.72 31.43
CA ARG A 818 -25.30 23.69 32.57
C ARG A 818 -26.73 23.63 32.03
N GLY A 819 -27.58 22.82 32.66
CA GLY A 819 -28.96 22.58 32.25
C GLY A 819 -29.14 21.41 31.28
N ASP A 820 -30.38 21.06 31.00
CA ASP A 820 -30.71 19.95 30.09
C ASP A 820 -30.25 20.21 28.65
N PRO A 821 -29.89 19.15 27.90
CA PRO A 821 -29.56 19.24 26.49
C PRO A 821 -30.71 19.85 25.67
N VAL A 822 -30.37 20.69 24.70
CA VAL A 822 -31.37 21.24 23.76
C VAL A 822 -31.49 20.29 22.59
N VAL A 823 -32.71 19.83 22.30
CA VAL A 823 -32.97 19.09 21.08
C VAL A 823 -33.47 20.05 20.02
N ILE A 824 -32.67 20.24 18.96
CA ILE A 824 -33.08 20.98 17.77
C ILE A 824 -33.81 20.01 16.86
N THR A 825 -35.11 20.25 16.62
CA THR A 825 -35.98 19.37 15.82
C THR A 825 -36.46 19.99 14.51
N GLU A 826 -36.19 21.28 14.31
CA GLU A 826 -36.62 22.07 13.16
C GLU A 826 -35.56 23.13 12.82
N ASP A 827 -35.64 23.67 11.60
CA ASP A 827 -34.84 24.81 11.18
C ASP A 827 -35.27 26.08 11.93
N GLU A 828 -34.31 26.96 12.24
CA GLU A 828 -34.55 28.16 13.06
C GLU A 828 -34.53 29.45 12.23
N GLU A 829 -33.97 29.45 11.01
CA GLU A 829 -33.60 30.67 10.31
C GLU A 829 -34.80 31.41 9.73
N TYR A 830 -35.74 30.69 9.13
CA TYR A 830 -36.93 31.27 8.50
C TYR A 830 -37.83 32.06 9.49
N LYS A 831 -37.65 31.86 10.81
CA LYS A 831 -38.37 32.55 11.89
C LYS A 831 -37.74 33.88 12.30
N LYS A 832 -36.47 34.14 11.92
CA LYS A 832 -35.70 35.30 12.39
C LYS A 832 -35.85 36.54 11.50
N VAL A 833 -36.61 36.44 10.41
CA VAL A 833 -36.80 37.53 9.45
C VAL A 833 -37.62 38.69 10.04
N ASN A 834 -37.22 39.92 9.70
CA ASN A 834 -38.02 41.12 9.93
C ASN A 834 -38.21 41.84 8.59
N PHE A 835 -39.41 41.71 8.03
CA PHE A 835 -39.75 42.24 6.70
C PHE A 835 -39.66 43.77 6.61
N ASP A 836 -39.89 44.50 7.70
CA ASP A 836 -39.84 45.97 7.70
C ASP A 836 -38.40 46.50 7.53
N LYS A 837 -37.39 45.69 7.88
CA LYS A 837 -35.99 46.11 7.81
C LYS A 837 -35.41 46.10 6.40
N PHE A 838 -35.97 45.34 5.46
CA PHE A 838 -35.43 45.15 4.10
C PHE A 838 -35.11 46.49 3.42
N LYS A 839 -36.02 47.48 3.50
CA LYS A 839 -35.85 48.80 2.87
C LYS A 839 -34.84 49.71 3.57
N THR A 840 -34.49 49.42 4.82
CA THR A 840 -33.67 50.31 5.67
C THR A 840 -32.23 49.84 5.84
N LEU A 841 -31.94 48.58 5.52
CA LEU A 841 -30.62 48.00 5.68
C LEU A 841 -29.62 48.66 4.72
N ARG A 842 -28.39 48.85 5.21
CA ARG A 842 -27.29 49.36 4.40
C ARG A 842 -26.70 48.23 3.57
N THR A 843 -26.14 48.60 2.43
CA THR A 843 -25.32 47.71 1.60
C THR A 843 -24.05 47.33 2.36
N VAL A 844 -23.59 46.09 2.17
CA VAL A 844 -22.50 45.52 2.98
C VAL A 844 -21.15 45.65 2.27
N PHE A 845 -21.11 45.43 0.95
CA PHE A 845 -19.85 45.27 0.22
C PHE A 845 -19.42 46.53 -0.55
N GLN A 846 -20.37 47.34 -1.01
CA GLN A 846 -20.11 48.58 -1.75
C GLN A 846 -21.08 49.68 -1.32
N LYS A 847 -20.60 50.93 -1.27
CA LYS A 847 -21.40 52.09 -0.86
C LYS A 847 -22.61 52.33 -1.78
N ASP A 848 -22.41 52.14 -3.08
CA ASP A 848 -23.43 52.25 -4.12
C ASP A 848 -23.88 50.86 -4.64
N GLY A 849 -23.74 49.84 -3.79
CA GLY A 849 -24.11 48.45 -4.10
C GLY A 849 -25.60 48.16 -3.96
N THR A 850 -25.94 46.88 -4.03
CA THR A 850 -27.31 46.35 -3.99
C THR A 850 -27.48 45.21 -2.99
N VAL A 851 -26.39 44.58 -2.56
CA VAL A 851 -26.40 43.43 -1.64
C VAL A 851 -26.45 43.91 -0.20
N THR A 852 -27.41 43.38 0.57
CA THR A 852 -27.62 43.65 1.99
C THR A 852 -27.66 42.36 2.79
N ALA A 853 -27.56 42.47 4.12
CA ALA A 853 -27.70 41.32 5.01
C ALA A 853 -29.07 40.61 4.91
N ALA A 854 -30.10 41.26 4.36
CA ALA A 854 -31.42 40.66 4.21
C ALA A 854 -31.61 39.90 2.88
N ASN A 855 -30.81 40.20 1.86
CA ASN A 855 -30.88 39.55 0.55
C ASN A 855 -29.68 38.64 0.25
N ALA A 856 -28.83 38.42 1.25
CA ALA A 856 -27.74 37.45 1.30
C ALA A 856 -28.06 36.35 2.33
N SER A 857 -27.49 35.15 2.15
CA SER A 857 -27.58 34.10 3.16
C SER A 857 -26.84 34.50 4.44
N THR A 858 -27.37 34.12 5.59
CA THR A 858 -26.70 34.30 6.88
C THR A 858 -25.53 33.34 7.07
N LEU A 859 -24.76 33.52 8.14
CA LEU A 859 -23.79 32.52 8.60
C LEU A 859 -24.54 31.44 9.38
N ASN A 860 -24.49 30.20 8.91
CA ASN A 860 -25.30 29.12 9.47
C ASN A 860 -24.45 27.89 9.80
N ASP A 861 -24.88 27.18 10.82
CA ASP A 861 -24.36 25.87 11.18
C ASP A 861 -25.30 24.81 10.63
N GLY A 862 -24.77 23.73 10.08
CA GLY A 862 -25.60 22.64 9.59
C GLY A 862 -24.81 21.48 9.01
N ALA A 863 -25.51 20.36 8.80
CA ALA A 863 -24.98 19.16 8.16
C ALA A 863 -26.05 18.47 7.32
N ALA A 864 -25.66 17.89 6.20
CA ALA A 864 -26.51 17.04 5.37
C ALA A 864 -25.71 15.85 4.85
N ALA A 865 -26.39 14.72 4.69
CA ALA A 865 -25.82 13.50 4.14
C ALA A 865 -26.84 12.72 3.32
N LEU A 866 -26.35 12.07 2.27
CA LEU A 866 -27.08 11.22 1.33
C LEU A 866 -26.38 9.87 1.26
N VAL A 867 -27.14 8.80 1.08
CA VAL A 867 -26.59 7.47 0.80
C VAL A 867 -26.71 7.22 -0.70
N LEU A 868 -25.57 6.99 -1.36
CA LEU A 868 -25.51 6.65 -2.77
C LEU A 868 -25.17 5.17 -2.91
N MET A 869 -25.86 4.48 -3.82
CA MET A 869 -25.72 3.04 -4.03
C MET A 869 -25.78 2.71 -5.51
N THR A 870 -25.05 1.67 -5.93
CA THR A 870 -25.33 1.02 -7.21
C THR A 870 -26.69 0.32 -7.16
N ALA A 871 -27.36 0.16 -8.31
CA ALA A 871 -28.63 -0.57 -8.39
C ALA A 871 -28.48 -2.03 -7.89
N SER A 872 -27.34 -2.66 -8.17
CA SER A 872 -27.02 -4.02 -7.69
C SER A 872 -26.89 -4.06 -6.16
N ALA A 873 -26.25 -3.08 -5.53
CA ALA A 873 -26.10 -3.03 -4.09
C ALA A 873 -27.43 -2.76 -3.37
N ALA A 874 -28.26 -1.87 -3.92
CA ALA A 874 -29.60 -1.61 -3.38
C ALA A 874 -30.46 -2.88 -3.40
N LYS A 875 -30.43 -3.63 -4.52
CA LYS A 875 -31.10 -4.93 -4.65
C LYS A 875 -30.54 -5.98 -3.67
N ARG A 876 -29.21 -6.10 -3.59
CA ARG A 876 -28.50 -7.04 -2.70
C ARG A 876 -28.80 -6.81 -1.22
N LEU A 877 -28.92 -5.55 -0.81
CA LEU A 877 -29.19 -5.15 0.57
C LEU A 877 -30.69 -5.02 0.87
N ASN A 878 -31.56 -5.32 -0.10
CA ASN A 878 -33.02 -5.22 0.02
C ASN A 878 -33.49 -3.85 0.54
N VAL A 879 -32.91 -2.78 -0.02
CA VAL A 879 -33.29 -1.40 0.31
C VAL A 879 -33.96 -0.72 -0.88
N THR A 880 -34.96 0.12 -0.60
CA THR A 880 -35.71 0.85 -1.62
C THR A 880 -34.99 2.18 -1.94
N PRO A 881 -34.46 2.37 -3.16
CA PRO A 881 -33.87 3.64 -3.55
C PRO A 881 -34.95 4.72 -3.68
N LEU A 882 -34.65 5.94 -3.23
CA LEU A 882 -35.59 7.07 -3.29
C LEU A 882 -35.54 7.82 -4.62
N ALA A 883 -34.36 7.94 -5.23
CA ALA A 883 -34.20 8.64 -6.49
C ALA A 883 -33.08 8.00 -7.30
N LYS A 884 -33.09 8.30 -8.61
CA LYS A 884 -32.05 7.91 -9.55
C LYS A 884 -31.33 9.18 -10.02
N ILE A 885 -30.00 9.17 -9.98
CA ILE A 885 -29.19 10.20 -10.62
C ILE A 885 -29.22 9.92 -12.13
N ILE A 886 -29.68 10.89 -12.92
CA ILE A 886 -29.82 10.76 -14.37
C ILE A 886 -28.57 11.29 -15.07
N ALA A 887 -28.14 12.50 -14.70
CA ALA A 887 -26.96 13.15 -15.25
C ALA A 887 -26.42 14.18 -14.25
N PHE A 888 -25.16 14.55 -14.39
CA PHE A 888 -24.54 15.64 -13.62
C PHE A 888 -23.38 16.22 -14.42
N ALA A 889 -23.06 17.50 -14.20
CA ALA A 889 -21.99 18.16 -14.90
C ALA A 889 -21.42 19.31 -14.09
N ASP A 890 -20.22 19.72 -14.44
CA ASP A 890 -19.57 20.90 -13.90
C ASP A 890 -19.32 21.95 -14.99
N ALA A 891 -19.20 23.19 -14.56
CA ALA A 891 -18.72 24.29 -15.37
C ALA A 891 -17.78 25.18 -14.56
N ALA A 892 -16.96 25.96 -15.26
CA ALA A 892 -16.12 26.98 -14.66
C ALA A 892 -16.10 28.20 -15.57
N ILE A 893 -16.10 29.37 -14.95
CA ILE A 893 -15.96 30.69 -15.57
C ILE A 893 -15.00 31.54 -14.72
N ALA A 894 -14.81 32.81 -15.07
CA ALA A 894 -13.97 33.71 -14.29
C ALA A 894 -14.44 33.78 -12.82
N PRO A 895 -13.53 33.77 -11.83
CA PRO A 895 -13.89 33.80 -10.40
C PRO A 895 -14.85 34.93 -10.01
N ILE A 896 -14.64 36.14 -10.56
CA ILE A 896 -15.52 37.31 -10.38
C ILE A 896 -16.97 37.09 -10.87
N ASP A 897 -17.18 36.16 -11.81
CA ASP A 897 -18.48 35.85 -12.40
C ASP A 897 -19.11 34.58 -11.79
N PHE A 898 -18.56 34.02 -10.71
CA PHE A 898 -19.06 32.78 -10.09
C PHE A 898 -20.60 32.70 -9.88
N PRO A 899 -21.35 33.79 -9.59
CA PRO A 899 -22.80 33.71 -9.42
C PRO A 899 -23.52 33.14 -10.64
N THR A 900 -22.99 33.33 -11.85
CA THR A 900 -23.58 32.84 -13.11
C THR A 900 -23.02 31.51 -13.59
N ALA A 901 -22.07 30.93 -12.88
CA ALA A 901 -21.46 29.65 -13.24
C ALA A 901 -22.50 28.50 -13.39
N PRO A 902 -23.58 28.41 -12.58
CA PRO A 902 -24.60 27.37 -12.75
C PRO A 902 -25.27 27.36 -14.15
N ALA A 903 -25.43 28.53 -14.78
CA ALA A 903 -25.99 28.65 -16.12
C ALA A 903 -25.15 27.97 -17.22
N TYR A 904 -23.89 27.68 -16.93
CA TYR A 904 -23.00 26.93 -17.83
C TYR A 904 -22.98 25.42 -17.53
N ALA A 905 -23.30 25.01 -16.30
CA ALA A 905 -23.37 23.61 -15.92
C ALA A 905 -24.71 22.97 -16.34
N VAL A 906 -25.82 23.68 -16.13
CA VAL A 906 -27.18 23.19 -16.43
C VAL A 906 -27.35 22.72 -17.88
N PRO A 907 -26.96 23.49 -18.92
CA PRO A 907 -27.13 23.06 -20.31
C PRO A 907 -26.38 21.76 -20.64
N LYS A 908 -25.23 21.51 -19.98
CA LYS A 908 -24.48 20.26 -20.15
C LYS A 908 -25.26 19.07 -19.60
N VAL A 909 -25.88 19.21 -18.42
CA VAL A 909 -26.69 18.14 -17.82
C VAL A 909 -27.92 17.85 -18.66
N LEU A 910 -28.64 18.89 -19.11
CA LEU A 910 -29.81 18.75 -19.98
C LEU A 910 -29.45 18.03 -21.29
N LYS A 911 -28.34 18.43 -21.92
CA LYS A 911 -27.83 17.78 -23.13
C LYS A 911 -27.47 16.31 -22.90
N GLN A 912 -26.80 15.99 -21.79
CA GLN A 912 -26.45 14.61 -21.44
C GLN A 912 -27.68 13.73 -21.18
N ALA A 913 -28.71 14.30 -20.55
CA ALA A 913 -29.95 13.59 -20.23
C ALA A 913 -30.89 13.48 -21.45
N GLY A 914 -30.63 14.22 -22.52
CA GLY A 914 -31.56 14.34 -23.65
C GLY A 914 -32.87 15.02 -23.28
N LEU A 915 -32.85 15.91 -22.27
CA LEU A 915 -34.02 16.65 -21.78
C LEU A 915 -33.91 18.14 -22.10
N THR A 916 -35.06 18.78 -22.17
CA THR A 916 -35.21 20.24 -22.24
C THR A 916 -35.47 20.82 -20.86
N LYS A 917 -35.26 22.14 -20.69
CA LYS A 917 -35.52 22.82 -19.41
C LYS A 917 -37.01 22.76 -19.00
N ASP A 918 -37.91 22.64 -19.95
CA ASP A 918 -39.36 22.63 -19.69
C ASP A 918 -39.84 21.31 -19.07
N GLU A 919 -39.07 20.24 -19.26
CA GLU A 919 -39.28 18.91 -18.68
C GLU A 919 -38.80 18.79 -17.23
N ILE A 920 -38.12 19.81 -16.70
CA ILE A 920 -37.72 19.86 -15.30
C ILE A 920 -38.89 20.38 -14.46
N ASP A 921 -39.30 19.59 -13.46
CA ASP A 921 -40.44 19.90 -12.60
C ASP A 921 -40.04 20.77 -11.41
N MET A 922 -38.79 20.68 -10.95
CA MET A 922 -38.28 21.42 -9.80
C MET A 922 -36.83 21.86 -9.99
N TRP A 923 -36.55 23.12 -9.70
CA TRP A 923 -35.21 23.71 -9.79
C TRP A 923 -34.74 24.16 -8.40
N GLU A 924 -33.57 23.68 -8.00
CA GLU A 924 -32.89 24.10 -6.77
C GLU A 924 -31.58 24.82 -7.12
N ILE A 925 -31.60 26.14 -7.13
CA ILE A 925 -30.41 26.97 -7.38
C ILE A 925 -29.92 27.53 -6.05
N ASN A 926 -28.63 27.33 -5.73
CA ASN A 926 -28.08 27.78 -4.46
C ASN A 926 -28.20 29.31 -4.27
N GLU A 927 -28.74 29.73 -3.12
CA GLU A 927 -29.03 31.15 -2.81
C GLU A 927 -27.97 31.78 -1.90
N ALA A 928 -26.68 31.77 -2.27
CA ALA A 928 -25.67 32.51 -1.49
C ALA A 928 -26.02 34.02 -1.43
N PHE A 929 -26.53 34.54 -2.56
CA PHE A 929 -27.13 35.87 -2.68
C PHE A 929 -28.38 35.76 -3.56
N SER A 930 -29.37 36.62 -3.35
CA SER A 930 -30.60 36.63 -4.17
C SER A 930 -30.30 36.87 -5.66
N ASN A 931 -29.28 37.66 -5.97
CA ASN A 931 -28.84 37.88 -7.35
C ASN A 931 -28.28 36.63 -8.04
N VAL A 932 -27.78 35.63 -7.31
CA VAL A 932 -27.30 34.36 -7.90
C VAL A 932 -28.48 33.68 -8.60
N VAL A 933 -29.61 33.55 -7.92
CA VAL A 933 -30.79 32.91 -8.50
C VAL A 933 -31.36 33.76 -9.63
N LEU A 934 -31.59 35.06 -9.38
CA LEU A 934 -32.16 35.97 -10.38
C LEU A 934 -31.33 35.99 -11.68
N ALA A 935 -30.01 36.00 -11.59
CA ALA A 935 -29.13 35.96 -12.76
C ALA A 935 -29.26 34.63 -13.53
N ASN A 936 -29.26 33.48 -12.85
CA ASN A 936 -29.40 32.18 -13.51
C ASN A 936 -30.81 31.96 -14.08
N VAL A 937 -31.86 32.43 -13.42
CA VAL A 937 -33.24 32.41 -13.95
C VAL A 937 -33.33 33.21 -15.24
N LYS A 938 -32.70 34.39 -15.28
CA LYS A 938 -32.66 35.25 -16.47
C LYS A 938 -31.83 34.64 -17.60
N GLU A 939 -30.64 34.12 -17.29
CA GLU A 939 -29.71 33.54 -18.28
C GLU A 939 -30.26 32.25 -18.91
N LEU A 940 -30.84 31.36 -18.10
CA LEU A 940 -31.40 30.09 -18.57
C LEU A 940 -32.86 30.23 -19.06
N GLY A 941 -33.51 31.36 -18.76
CA GLY A 941 -34.92 31.60 -19.01
C GLY A 941 -35.81 30.60 -18.28
N LEU A 942 -35.64 30.45 -16.98
CA LEU A 942 -36.38 29.50 -16.15
C LEU A 942 -37.73 30.08 -15.72
N ASP A 943 -38.70 29.19 -15.52
CA ASP A 943 -39.95 29.52 -14.87
C ASP A 943 -39.73 29.69 -13.36
N MET A 944 -39.97 30.90 -12.87
CA MET A 944 -39.76 31.26 -11.47
C MET A 944 -40.67 30.48 -10.52
N ASP A 945 -41.82 30.00 -10.98
CA ASP A 945 -42.76 29.20 -10.18
C ASP A 945 -42.26 27.76 -9.94
N LYS A 946 -41.19 27.35 -10.63
CA LYS A 946 -40.51 26.06 -10.42
C LYS A 946 -39.17 26.18 -9.70
N VAL A 947 -38.71 27.39 -9.40
CA VAL A 947 -37.39 27.66 -8.80
C VAL A 947 -37.53 27.92 -7.30
N ASN A 948 -36.81 27.12 -6.50
CA ASN A 948 -36.72 27.22 -5.05
C ASN A 948 -38.10 27.39 -4.40
N ILE A 949 -39.05 26.52 -4.77
CA ILE A 949 -40.48 26.65 -4.47
C ILE A 949 -40.82 26.51 -2.97
N HIS A 950 -39.86 26.07 -2.15
CA HIS A 950 -40.00 25.97 -0.70
C HIS A 950 -39.03 26.91 0.04
N GLY A 951 -38.49 27.91 -0.66
CA GLY A 951 -37.43 28.78 -0.16
C GLY A 951 -36.05 28.11 -0.25
N GLY A 952 -35.01 28.93 -0.36
CA GLY A 952 -33.63 28.49 -0.44
C GLY A 952 -32.72 29.15 0.60
N ALA A 953 -31.41 29.12 0.36
CA ALA A 953 -30.39 29.42 1.34
C ALA A 953 -30.45 30.85 1.95
N VAL A 954 -31.13 31.81 1.31
CA VAL A 954 -31.38 33.14 1.91
C VAL A 954 -32.29 33.06 3.14
N SER A 955 -33.21 32.09 3.17
CA SER A 955 -34.22 31.95 4.25
C SER A 955 -34.02 30.77 5.18
N ILE A 956 -33.18 29.80 4.80
CA ILE A 956 -32.88 28.59 5.60
C ILE A 956 -31.37 28.34 5.76
N GLY A 957 -30.54 29.25 5.26
CA GLY A 957 -29.11 29.26 5.47
C GLY A 957 -28.25 28.53 4.44
N HIS A 958 -26.96 28.90 4.41
CA HIS A 958 -25.95 28.37 3.48
C HIS A 958 -24.68 27.85 4.19
N PRO A 959 -24.73 26.74 4.96
CA PRO A 959 -23.50 26.08 5.39
C PRO A 959 -22.81 25.47 4.15
N ILE A 960 -21.59 25.92 3.86
CA ILE A 960 -20.99 25.87 2.51
C ILE A 960 -20.92 24.43 1.95
N GLY A 961 -20.21 23.53 2.63
CA GLY A 961 -20.02 22.14 2.24
C GLY A 961 -21.23 21.23 2.43
N MET A 962 -22.25 21.59 3.24
CA MET A 962 -23.50 20.81 3.28
C MET A 962 -24.43 21.10 2.09
N SER A 963 -24.29 22.26 1.45
CA SER A 963 -25.34 22.84 0.60
C SER A 963 -25.74 21.95 -0.58
N GLY A 964 -24.79 21.32 -1.26
CA GLY A 964 -25.08 20.41 -2.37
C GLY A 964 -25.90 19.17 -1.94
N ALA A 965 -25.56 18.58 -0.79
CA ALA A 965 -26.30 17.44 -0.25
C ALA A 965 -27.71 17.83 0.21
N ARG A 966 -27.85 19.02 0.80
CA ARG A 966 -29.11 19.58 1.27
C ARG A 966 -30.10 19.81 0.14
N ILE A 967 -29.72 20.57 -0.90
CA ILE A 967 -30.63 20.89 -2.01
C ILE A 967 -31.00 19.64 -2.82
N THR A 968 -30.06 18.69 -2.97
CA THR A 968 -30.34 17.40 -3.61
C THR A 968 -31.30 16.56 -2.78
N GLY A 969 -31.07 16.46 -1.47
CA GLY A 969 -31.96 15.76 -0.54
C GLY A 969 -33.37 16.35 -0.52
N HIS A 970 -33.47 17.68 -0.59
CA HIS A 970 -34.74 18.38 -0.65
C HIS A 970 -35.56 17.96 -1.88
N MET A 971 -34.95 17.90 -3.07
CA MET A 971 -35.62 17.40 -4.27
C MET A 971 -36.04 15.92 -4.13
N VAL A 972 -35.19 15.07 -3.53
CA VAL A 972 -35.51 13.64 -3.32
C VAL A 972 -36.79 13.46 -2.48
N HIS A 973 -37.03 14.34 -1.50
CA HIS A 973 -38.19 14.24 -0.62
C HIS A 973 -39.46 14.88 -1.20
N ASN A 974 -39.34 15.84 -2.12
CA ASN A 974 -40.44 16.71 -2.56
C ASN A 974 -40.85 16.56 -4.02
N LEU A 975 -40.03 15.94 -4.88
CA LEU A 975 -40.44 15.54 -6.22
C LEU A 975 -41.52 14.45 -6.16
N LEU A 976 -42.48 14.53 -7.08
CA LEU A 976 -43.42 13.44 -7.32
C LEU A 976 -42.72 12.27 -8.04
N PRO A 977 -43.12 11.00 -7.80
CA PRO A 977 -42.55 9.86 -8.51
C PRO A 977 -42.58 10.03 -10.04
N GLY A 978 -41.47 9.69 -10.70
CA GLY A 978 -41.26 9.83 -12.15
C GLY A 978 -40.81 11.23 -12.60
N LYS A 979 -40.90 12.25 -11.73
CA LYS A 979 -40.55 13.64 -12.07
C LYS A 979 -39.07 13.95 -11.94
N PHE A 980 -38.62 14.97 -12.67
CA PHE A 980 -37.23 15.37 -12.76
C PHE A 980 -36.97 16.65 -11.96
N GLY A 981 -35.86 16.66 -11.21
CA GLY A 981 -35.39 17.85 -10.52
C GLY A 981 -33.93 18.16 -10.83
N MET A 982 -33.62 19.43 -11.02
CA MET A 982 -32.28 19.93 -11.29
C MET A 982 -31.79 20.78 -10.11
N ALA A 983 -30.71 20.35 -9.47
CA ALA A 983 -29.98 21.19 -8.53
C ALA A 983 -28.75 21.78 -9.21
N ALA A 984 -28.47 23.06 -8.97
CA ALA A 984 -27.31 23.74 -9.50
C ALA A 984 -26.70 24.68 -8.44
N ILE A 985 -25.40 24.53 -8.19
CA ILE A 985 -24.67 25.25 -7.16
C ILE A 985 -23.44 25.94 -7.76
N CYS A 986 -23.23 27.19 -7.38
CA CYS A 986 -22.02 27.93 -7.66
C CYS A 986 -20.96 27.64 -6.58
N ASN A 987 -19.71 27.52 -6.99
CA ASN A 987 -18.56 27.27 -6.13
C ASN A 987 -17.67 28.53 -6.10
N GLY A 988 -17.01 28.79 -4.97
CA GLY A 988 -15.99 29.84 -4.89
C GLY A 988 -14.88 29.60 -5.92
N GLY A 989 -14.32 30.69 -6.46
CA GLY A 989 -13.30 30.60 -7.52
C GLY A 989 -13.84 30.37 -8.94
N GLY A 990 -15.14 30.59 -9.19
CA GLY A 990 -15.72 30.57 -10.55
C GLY A 990 -16.26 29.24 -11.04
N GLY A 991 -16.26 28.19 -10.20
CA GLY A 991 -16.82 26.88 -10.54
C GLY A 991 -18.34 26.77 -10.34
N ALA A 992 -18.96 25.74 -10.89
CA ALA A 992 -20.32 25.31 -10.58
C ALA A 992 -20.51 23.81 -10.83
N SER A 993 -21.49 23.24 -10.13
CA SER A 993 -21.92 21.85 -10.29
C SER A 993 -23.43 21.79 -10.46
N ALA A 994 -23.91 20.95 -11.36
CA ALA A 994 -25.33 20.68 -11.55
C ALA A 994 -25.61 19.18 -11.55
N ILE A 995 -26.73 18.76 -10.96
CA ILE A 995 -27.17 17.37 -10.87
C ILE A 995 -28.66 17.26 -11.20
N LEU A 996 -28.98 16.33 -12.09
CA LEU A 996 -30.33 15.94 -12.45
C LEU A 996 -30.67 14.61 -11.79
N ILE A 997 -31.77 14.60 -11.05
CA ILE A 997 -32.32 13.39 -10.46
C ILE A 997 -33.74 13.13 -10.95
N GLN A 998 -34.13 11.87 -10.95
CA GLN A 998 -35.51 11.44 -11.12
C GLN A 998 -35.99 10.76 -9.84
N ARG A 999 -37.14 11.16 -9.31
CA ARG A 999 -37.75 10.46 -8.17
C ARG A 999 -38.27 9.09 -8.62
N LEU A 1000 -37.93 8.05 -7.87
CA LEU A 1000 -38.37 6.66 -8.16
C LEU A 1000 -39.76 6.33 -7.64
#